data_AF-A0A518DNU6-F1
#
_entry.id   AF-A0A518DNU6-F1
#
_cell.length_a   1.000
_cell.length_b   1.000
_cell.length_c   1.000
_cell.angle_alpha   90.00
_cell.angle_beta   90.00
_cell.angle_gamma   90.00
#
_symmetry.space_group_name_H-M   'P 1'
#
loop_
_entity.id
_entity.type
_entity.pdbx_description
1 polymer ?
#
loop_
_entity_poly.entity_id
_entity_poly.type
_entity_poly.pdbx_seq_one_letter_code
_entity_poly.pdbx_strand_id
1 'polypeptide(L)'
;MPTRRLLLSLCLALLLPALRPANAQIRGATQIRGATQIRGEALIGEPFGVGRVLAPLDAVDAEAEIGRLLQDDAGRVFYPVFAAPRKRPVLNFLGVDAKPRAVEIFFLFRGTEPLALDIRTPRPQTVRITPQTADPRQVRQLLDVWRYHYVAEARARLEQADYPPIAEIYLTDTLSRRLDLPAVTLGELGIDPPNEPQKTLDFLSGADKLRAAAMLETLQSDAAPQPLDRPVPASVEWIPLPAPAAPDPQVEQIAMHVPAECFYVRFGAYDHYRWLNRLLNDYGGDIQQMVTLRAHSYDMHNRSTRQLCLNPTDLRELLGSQAVADVALIGRDMFQKEGAAVGVLLQARNDLLSRDILAQRNEVLEDFGDPTIVDETIMIAGKEVRRIVSPDNRLRSYYARDGRFHLVTTSRAIVESFFACADGAGSLGATADFRHARTLMPLEREDTIFVYLSSMFLQGFVSPQYQIELGRRLKAVTDMELIQLARLSAKAEGVPGDTIEQLIEADLLPANFGRQDDGSGVIVADGLLVDSLRGARGSFLPIPDVELTGVTAHEEALYQQRAEFYNSQWRQFDPLMIGVKRYALPGKDMERLVIDANVSPFDEGKYGWLASILGPPVAQRITPAAGDVINLQASVRGGLLMPSIPPHQLFLGVQDAAPLLDPAPNDLFRVLRLLRTTPGYLGGWPKPGYLDLLPVGLLGQRDAFGFTRLLLGLWRWEGAGFSVLSFDRNVLDQVAGKVRPEATEDPAQVLLSVGDLSNSRLSSLIDSMYFTRAHQASIGNAKLLQMLTNQFHVSQAEALTLAEDLIGADLVCTLGGEYELQPDRYENAQWRSTAWPVGPQGGLPDGYHAQAMTWFRGLELRLNKLDGRLELHAELDMQRKPNDPAPPALPIFEWLGVKKKKPADE
;
A
#
# COMPACT_ATOMS: atom_id res chain seq x y z
N MET A 1 -13.46 -5.30 -10.68
CA MET A 1 -14.82 -4.71 -10.63
C MET A 1 -14.88 -3.22 -10.18
N PRO A 2 -14.07 -2.27 -10.72
CA PRO A 2 -14.29 -0.83 -10.49
C PRO A 2 -14.96 -0.09 -11.69
N THR A 3 -14.70 -0.50 -12.93
CA THR A 3 -15.26 0.14 -14.14
C THR A 3 -16.78 -0.04 -14.28
N ARG A 4 -17.30 -1.21 -13.89
CA ARG A 4 -18.75 -1.48 -13.87
C ARG A 4 -19.46 -0.63 -12.81
N ARG A 5 -18.87 -0.39 -11.63
CA ARG A 5 -19.42 0.52 -10.61
C ARG A 5 -19.34 1.97 -11.07
N LEU A 6 -18.27 2.40 -11.73
CA LEU A 6 -18.16 3.79 -12.23
C LEU A 6 -19.20 4.09 -13.32
N LEU A 7 -19.38 3.17 -14.29
CA LEU A 7 -20.37 3.28 -15.36
C LEU A 7 -21.81 3.04 -14.87
N LEU A 8 -22.06 2.05 -13.99
CA LEU A 8 -23.38 1.88 -13.37
C LEU A 8 -23.73 3.06 -12.48
N SER A 9 -22.81 3.59 -11.67
CA SER A 9 -23.07 4.75 -10.81
C SER A 9 -23.32 6.01 -11.63
N LEU A 10 -22.62 6.20 -12.77
CA LEU A 10 -22.96 7.25 -13.73
C LEU A 10 -24.35 7.01 -14.34
N CYS A 11 -24.69 5.80 -14.77
CA CYS A 11 -25.99 5.47 -15.37
C CYS A 11 -27.17 5.53 -14.37
N LEU A 12 -26.97 5.11 -13.10
CA LEU A 12 -27.99 5.16 -12.05
C LEU A 12 -28.26 6.60 -11.61
N ALA A 13 -27.22 7.43 -11.51
CA ALA A 13 -27.35 8.86 -11.20
C ALA A 13 -28.06 9.64 -12.33
N LEU A 14 -27.95 9.16 -13.58
CA LEU A 14 -28.62 9.75 -14.75
C LEU A 14 -30.10 9.34 -14.91
N LEU A 15 -30.55 8.23 -14.30
CA LEU A 15 -31.91 7.68 -14.49
C LEU A 15 -32.93 8.10 -13.41
N LEU A 16 -32.50 8.64 -12.27
CA LEU A 16 -33.37 8.89 -11.11
C LEU A 16 -34.22 10.20 -11.07
N PRO A 17 -34.12 11.18 -12.01
CA PRO A 17 -35.07 12.31 -12.00
C PRO A 17 -36.33 12.08 -12.85
N ALA A 18 -36.46 10.97 -13.58
CA ALA A 18 -37.54 10.78 -14.57
C ALA A 18 -38.77 10.01 -14.07
N LEU A 19 -38.79 9.50 -12.82
CA LEU A 19 -39.90 8.69 -12.32
C LEU A 19 -40.28 9.07 -10.88
N ARG A 20 -41.12 10.09 -10.72
CA ARG A 20 -42.35 10.04 -9.88
C ARG A 20 -43.11 11.37 -9.88
N PRO A 21 -44.45 11.34 -9.95
CA PRO A 21 -45.29 12.52 -9.85
C PRO A 21 -45.38 13.02 -8.41
N ALA A 22 -45.55 14.33 -8.28
CA ALA A 22 -45.79 15.06 -7.05
C ALA A 22 -47.10 14.59 -6.37
N ASN A 23 -47.01 14.21 -5.10
CA ASN A 23 -48.01 14.45 -4.06
C ASN A 23 -47.57 13.82 -2.73
N ALA A 24 -47.11 14.65 -1.79
CA ALA A 24 -47.23 14.36 -0.36
C ALA A 24 -47.14 15.69 0.40
N GLN A 25 -48.22 15.99 1.12
CA GLN A 25 -48.38 17.18 1.96
C GLN A 25 -47.24 17.33 2.96
N ILE A 26 -46.67 18.53 2.99
CA ILE A 26 -45.78 19.01 4.04
C ILE A 26 -46.61 19.18 5.30
N ARG A 27 -46.37 18.34 6.32
CA ARG A 27 -46.72 18.64 7.72
C ARG A 27 -45.46 18.47 8.58
N GLY A 28 -45.12 19.52 9.32
CA GLY A 28 -44.13 19.48 10.39
C GLY A 28 -42.76 20.10 10.09
N ALA A 29 -42.71 21.32 9.53
CA ALA A 29 -41.49 22.11 9.52
C ALA A 29 -41.30 22.79 10.89
N THR A 30 -40.61 22.14 11.83
CA THR A 30 -40.06 22.84 13.00
C THR A 30 -38.78 23.53 12.55
N GLN A 31 -38.93 24.82 12.24
CA GLN A 31 -37.86 25.75 11.92
C GLN A 31 -36.90 25.84 13.11
N ILE A 32 -35.68 25.31 13.01
CA ILE A 32 -34.64 25.47 14.04
C ILE A 32 -34.16 26.93 13.97
N ARG A 33 -34.80 27.82 14.74
CA ARG A 33 -34.24 29.12 15.13
C ARG A 33 -32.98 28.87 15.97
N GLY A 34 -31.97 29.70 15.76
CA GLY A 34 -30.61 29.55 16.31
C GLY A 34 -30.58 29.12 17.78
N ALA A 35 -30.01 27.94 18.02
CA ALA A 35 -29.71 27.48 19.36
C ALA A 35 -28.36 28.08 19.77
N THR A 36 -28.40 29.22 20.49
CA THR A 36 -27.24 29.79 21.20
C THR A 36 -26.92 29.04 22.49
N GLN A 37 -27.64 27.96 22.80
CA GLN A 37 -27.54 27.23 24.05
C GLN A 37 -27.28 25.75 23.78
N ILE A 38 -26.22 25.22 24.41
CA ILE A 38 -25.89 23.79 24.39
C ILE A 38 -27.09 23.02 24.95
N ARG A 39 -27.58 22.05 24.18
CA ARG A 39 -28.65 21.15 24.62
C ARG A 39 -28.09 19.75 24.66
N GLY A 40 -28.34 19.04 25.75
CA GLY A 40 -27.92 17.65 25.88
C GLY A 40 -28.96 16.80 26.59
N GLU A 41 -28.96 15.54 26.25
CA GLU A 41 -29.70 14.48 26.94
C GLU A 41 -28.71 13.36 27.30
N ALA A 42 -28.93 12.72 28.44
CA ALA A 42 -28.15 11.57 28.88
C ALA A 42 -29.13 10.55 29.46
N LEU A 43 -29.19 9.36 28.86
CA LEU A 43 -30.11 8.30 29.25
C LEU A 43 -29.32 7.21 29.96
N ILE A 44 -29.72 6.86 31.18
CA ILE A 44 -29.08 5.81 31.98
C ILE A 44 -29.31 4.45 31.32
N GLY A 45 -28.28 3.61 31.27
CA GLY A 45 -28.30 2.26 30.71
C GLY A 45 -27.19 1.38 31.28
N GLU A 46 -27.24 0.09 30.99
CA GLU A 46 -26.28 -0.94 31.39
C GLU A 46 -25.74 -1.64 30.13
N PRO A 47 -24.42 -1.88 29.99
CA PRO A 47 -23.33 -1.50 30.90
C PRO A 47 -22.94 -0.01 30.81
N PHE A 48 -23.48 0.73 29.84
CA PHE A 48 -23.28 2.17 29.68
C PHE A 48 -24.61 2.88 29.46
N GLY A 49 -24.72 4.10 30.01
CA GLY A 49 -25.67 5.09 29.54
C GLY A 49 -25.21 5.72 28.23
N VAL A 50 -26.14 6.31 27.48
CA VAL A 50 -25.86 6.98 26.21
C VAL A 50 -26.28 8.45 26.27
N GLY A 51 -25.35 9.32 25.89
CA GLY A 51 -25.51 10.77 25.88
C GLY A 51 -25.46 11.35 24.47
N ARG A 52 -26.20 12.45 24.27
CA ARG A 52 -26.17 13.27 23.07
C ARG A 52 -26.11 14.74 23.45
N VAL A 53 -25.19 15.48 22.85
CA VAL A 53 -25.04 16.93 23.03
C VAL A 53 -24.97 17.62 21.67
N LEU A 54 -25.69 18.72 21.54
CA LEU A 54 -25.57 19.64 20.42
C LEU A 54 -24.72 20.84 20.84
N ALA A 55 -23.49 20.91 20.33
CA ALA A 55 -22.57 22.01 20.59
C ALA A 55 -22.57 23.00 19.41
N PRO A 56 -22.70 24.32 19.64
CA PRO A 56 -22.64 25.31 18.58
C PRO A 56 -21.21 25.42 18.01
N LEU A 57 -21.11 25.54 16.68
CA LEU A 57 -19.85 25.75 15.97
C LEU A 57 -19.82 27.15 15.35
N ASP A 58 -18.72 27.87 15.58
CA ASP A 58 -18.43 29.11 14.86
C ASP A 58 -17.95 28.78 13.43
N ALA A 59 -18.12 29.72 12.50
CA ALA A 59 -17.83 29.48 11.07
C ALA A 59 -16.36 29.11 10.78
N VAL A 60 -15.43 29.49 11.65
CA VAL A 60 -14.00 29.16 11.57
C VAL A 60 -13.71 27.79 12.19
N ASP A 61 -14.44 27.42 13.26
CA ASP A 61 -14.30 26.14 13.96
C ASP A 61 -14.95 24.98 13.19
N ALA A 62 -15.96 25.28 12.38
CA ALA A 62 -16.62 24.31 11.50
C ALA A 62 -15.66 23.66 10.48
N GLU A 63 -14.55 24.31 10.16
CA GLU A 63 -13.52 23.84 9.23
C GLU A 63 -12.39 23.06 9.94
N ALA A 64 -12.34 23.09 11.27
CA ALA A 64 -11.33 22.37 12.02
C ALA A 64 -11.56 20.86 11.94
N GLU A 65 -10.60 20.16 11.34
CA GLU A 65 -10.58 18.70 11.21
C GLU A 65 -10.00 17.97 12.43
N ILE A 66 -9.34 18.72 13.33
CA ILE A 66 -8.63 18.24 14.52
C ILE A 66 -8.93 19.17 15.70
N GLY A 67 -8.60 18.74 16.92
CA GLY A 67 -8.81 19.54 18.15
C GLY A 67 -10.18 19.39 18.79
N ARG A 68 -10.93 18.36 18.40
CA ARG A 68 -12.19 17.97 19.05
C ARG A 68 -11.96 17.01 20.22
N LEU A 69 -12.37 17.41 21.42
CA LEU A 69 -12.19 16.64 22.66
C LEU A 69 -13.50 16.65 23.45
N LEU A 70 -13.82 15.52 24.09
CA LEU A 70 -14.88 15.42 25.09
C LEU A 70 -14.32 14.72 26.32
N GLN A 71 -14.38 15.36 27.47
CA GLN A 71 -13.95 14.79 28.75
C GLN A 71 -14.94 15.14 29.86
N ASP A 72 -14.92 14.37 30.95
CA ASP A 72 -15.62 14.64 32.21
C ASP A 72 -14.58 14.67 33.33
N ASP A 73 -14.72 15.58 34.29
CA ASP A 73 -13.76 15.74 35.39
C ASP A 73 -13.58 14.45 36.22
N ALA A 74 -14.63 13.62 36.28
CA ALA A 74 -14.62 12.35 37.00
C ALA A 74 -14.27 11.15 36.10
N GLY A 75 -13.92 11.37 34.82
CA GLY A 75 -13.51 10.32 33.89
C GLY A 75 -14.62 9.32 33.53
N ARG A 76 -15.90 9.72 33.62
CA ARG A 76 -17.04 8.80 33.44
C ARG A 76 -17.62 8.77 32.03
N VAL A 77 -17.01 9.50 31.09
CA VAL A 77 -17.45 9.60 29.70
C VAL A 77 -16.49 8.83 28.82
N PHE A 78 -17.04 8.05 27.89
CA PHE A 78 -16.30 7.11 27.05
C PHE A 78 -16.78 7.17 25.61
N TYR A 79 -15.90 6.77 24.69
CA TYR A 79 -16.20 6.53 23.28
C TYR A 79 -16.99 7.66 22.58
N PRO A 80 -16.52 8.93 22.68
CA PRO A 80 -17.18 10.04 22.04
C PRO A 80 -17.09 9.94 20.52
N VAL A 81 -18.13 10.41 19.83
CA VAL A 81 -18.19 10.54 18.37
C VAL A 81 -18.71 11.93 18.01
N PHE A 82 -18.02 12.59 17.09
CA PHE A 82 -18.36 13.94 16.62
C PHE A 82 -19.03 13.83 15.25
N ALA A 83 -20.36 13.71 15.26
CA ALA A 83 -21.14 13.45 14.06
C ALA A 83 -20.96 14.55 13.01
N ALA A 84 -20.54 14.13 11.81
CA ALA A 84 -20.50 15.01 10.66
C ALA A 84 -21.93 15.47 10.29
N PRO A 85 -22.12 16.73 9.86
CA PRO A 85 -23.42 17.20 9.40
C PRO A 85 -23.89 16.33 8.22
N ARG A 86 -25.17 15.91 8.22
CA ARG A 86 -25.77 15.16 7.11
C ARG A 86 -25.62 15.94 5.80
N LYS A 87 -24.69 15.53 4.94
CA LYS A 87 -24.50 16.10 3.59
C LYS A 87 -25.79 15.86 2.78
N ARG A 88 -26.49 16.94 2.41
CA ARG A 88 -27.70 16.86 1.57
C ARG A 88 -27.27 16.89 0.09
N PRO A 89 -27.31 15.77 -0.64
CA PRO A 89 -26.74 15.67 -1.99
C PRO A 89 -27.37 16.64 -3.00
N VAL A 90 -28.64 17.04 -2.78
CA VAL A 90 -29.37 17.96 -3.67
C VAL A 90 -28.93 19.42 -3.53
N LEU A 91 -28.46 19.88 -2.35
CA LEU A 91 -27.99 21.27 -2.19
C LEU A 91 -26.57 21.48 -2.73
N ASN A 92 -25.70 20.47 -2.65
CA ASN A 92 -24.35 20.53 -3.22
C ASN A 92 -24.37 20.59 -4.76
N PHE A 93 -25.42 20.06 -5.40
CA PHE A 93 -25.64 20.21 -6.84
C PHE A 93 -25.81 21.69 -7.27
N LEU A 94 -26.26 22.56 -6.35
CA LEU A 94 -26.48 23.99 -6.59
C LEU A 94 -25.33 24.89 -6.10
N GLY A 95 -24.22 24.32 -5.63
CA GLY A 95 -23.05 25.08 -5.17
C GLY A 95 -23.26 25.84 -3.85
N VAL A 96 -24.26 25.48 -3.05
CA VAL A 96 -24.52 26.08 -1.73
C VAL A 96 -23.94 25.19 -0.65
N ASP A 97 -22.66 25.39 -0.31
CA ASP A 97 -22.04 24.78 0.87
C ASP A 97 -22.54 25.49 2.14
N ALA A 98 -23.65 25.00 2.69
CA ALA A 98 -24.10 25.44 4.01
C ALA A 98 -23.16 24.87 5.08
N LYS A 99 -22.22 25.69 5.58
CA LYS A 99 -21.33 25.31 6.68
C LYS A 99 -22.15 24.91 7.92
N PRO A 100 -21.78 23.82 8.62
CA PRO A 100 -22.49 23.40 9.83
C PRO A 100 -22.37 24.48 10.91
N ARG A 101 -23.50 24.80 11.55
CA ARG A 101 -23.58 25.76 12.68
C ARG A 101 -23.55 25.09 14.06
N ALA A 102 -23.54 23.76 14.08
CA ALA A 102 -23.47 22.96 15.29
C ALA A 102 -22.93 21.57 14.94
N VAL A 103 -22.31 20.92 15.92
CA VAL A 103 -21.90 19.51 15.88
C VAL A 103 -22.72 18.72 16.89
N GLU A 104 -23.23 17.58 16.46
CA GLU A 104 -23.84 16.60 17.37
C GLU A 104 -22.74 15.69 17.89
N ILE A 105 -22.65 15.57 19.20
CA ILE A 105 -21.67 14.76 19.91
C ILE A 105 -22.46 13.66 20.60
N PHE A 106 -22.15 12.40 20.31
CA PHE A 106 -22.68 11.27 21.06
C PHE A 106 -21.56 10.65 21.88
N PHE A 107 -21.89 10.08 23.03
CA PHE A 107 -20.91 9.46 23.92
C PHE A 107 -21.59 8.42 24.82
N LEU A 108 -20.79 7.53 25.37
CA LEU A 108 -21.20 6.58 26.39
C LEU A 108 -20.77 7.09 27.76
N PHE A 109 -21.48 6.72 28.82
CA PHE A 109 -21.10 7.14 30.18
C PHE A 109 -21.48 6.10 31.24
N ARG A 110 -20.87 6.21 32.43
CA ARG A 110 -21.21 5.41 33.62
C ARG A 110 -21.68 6.29 34.78
N GLY A 111 -22.59 5.76 35.59
CA GLY A 111 -23.13 6.42 36.79
C GLY A 111 -24.40 7.23 36.55
N THR A 112 -24.97 7.73 37.64
CA THR A 112 -26.28 8.42 37.65
C THR A 112 -26.21 9.87 38.10
N GLU A 113 -25.06 10.31 38.61
CA GLU A 113 -24.84 11.68 39.04
C GLU A 113 -24.66 12.63 37.85
N PRO A 114 -24.86 13.95 38.03
CA PRO A 114 -24.64 14.92 36.96
C PRO A 114 -23.22 14.84 36.37
N LEU A 115 -23.13 14.88 35.05
CA LEU A 115 -21.89 14.90 34.27
C LEU A 115 -21.47 16.36 34.02
N ALA A 116 -20.19 16.67 34.22
CA ALA A 116 -19.60 17.97 33.95
C ALA A 116 -18.68 17.83 32.74
N LEU A 117 -19.23 18.11 31.56
CA LEU A 117 -18.56 17.86 30.29
C LEU A 117 -17.71 19.06 29.87
N ASP A 118 -16.40 18.84 29.66
CA ASP A 118 -15.52 19.74 28.91
C ASP A 118 -15.56 19.34 27.43
N ILE A 119 -16.17 20.21 26.61
CA ILE A 119 -16.33 20.03 25.17
C ILE A 119 -15.40 21.00 24.46
N ARG A 120 -14.47 20.49 23.66
CA ARG A 120 -13.62 21.30 22.79
C ARG A 120 -14.03 21.08 21.35
N THR A 121 -14.49 22.15 20.69
CA THR A 121 -14.95 22.08 19.30
C THR A 121 -14.58 23.32 18.48
N PRO A 122 -13.29 23.53 18.17
CA PRO A 122 -12.12 23.70 19.03
C PRO A 122 -12.28 24.66 20.21
N ARG A 123 -13.30 25.54 20.20
CA ARG A 123 -13.58 26.40 21.35
C ARG A 123 -13.95 25.55 22.58
N PRO A 124 -13.30 25.76 23.74
CA PRO A 124 -13.66 25.05 24.97
C PRO A 124 -14.99 25.57 25.52
N GLN A 125 -15.85 24.65 25.92
CA GLN A 125 -17.18 24.91 26.47
C GLN A 125 -17.48 23.86 27.54
N THR A 126 -17.95 24.31 28.71
CA THR A 126 -18.39 23.40 29.77
C THR A 126 -19.91 23.30 29.80
N VAL A 127 -20.45 22.09 29.87
CA VAL A 127 -21.89 21.86 30.04
C VAL A 127 -22.13 20.83 31.14
N ARG A 128 -23.15 21.10 31.97
CA ARG A 128 -23.61 20.15 32.98
C ARG A 128 -24.87 19.46 32.51
N ILE A 129 -24.88 18.12 32.50
CA ILE A 129 -26.02 17.31 32.08
C ILE A 129 -26.39 16.38 33.22
N THR A 130 -27.69 16.29 33.53
CA THR A 130 -28.19 15.34 34.52
C THR A 130 -28.73 14.11 33.81
N PRO A 131 -28.15 12.91 34.04
CA PRO A 131 -28.68 11.66 33.50
C PRO A 131 -30.13 11.42 33.91
N GLN A 132 -30.92 10.87 33.00
CA GLN A 132 -32.34 10.58 33.19
C GLN A 132 -32.60 9.09 33.01
N THR A 133 -33.50 8.55 33.81
CA THR A 133 -34.05 7.21 33.57
C THR A 133 -35.02 7.28 32.40
N ALA A 134 -34.85 6.40 31.41
CA ALA A 134 -35.73 6.30 30.24
C ALA A 134 -36.17 4.85 30.00
N ASP A 135 -37.17 4.68 29.13
CA ASP A 135 -37.59 3.36 28.64
C ASP A 135 -36.41 2.69 27.92
N PRO A 136 -36.10 1.39 28.19
CA PRO A 136 -35.09 0.63 27.47
C PRO A 136 -35.14 0.76 25.95
N ARG A 137 -36.35 0.95 25.36
CA ARG A 137 -36.49 1.20 23.91
C ARG A 137 -35.87 2.51 23.46
N GLN A 138 -35.98 3.58 24.26
CA GLN A 138 -35.39 4.88 23.95
C GLN A 138 -33.86 4.84 24.08
N VAL A 139 -33.37 4.15 25.11
CA VAL A 139 -31.92 3.88 25.28
C VAL A 139 -31.40 3.12 24.06
N ARG A 140 -32.09 2.05 23.63
CA ARG A 140 -31.68 1.27 22.46
C ARG A 140 -31.69 2.09 21.17
N GLN A 141 -32.72 2.89 20.93
CA GLN A 141 -32.78 3.77 19.76
C GLN A 141 -31.60 4.76 19.72
N LEU A 142 -31.23 5.32 20.87
CA LEU A 142 -30.13 6.26 20.95
C LEU A 142 -28.77 5.56 20.78
N LEU A 143 -28.62 4.33 21.29
CA LEU A 143 -27.45 3.46 21.05
C LEU A 143 -27.30 3.11 19.57
N ASP A 144 -28.39 2.76 18.87
CA ASP A 144 -28.34 2.46 17.43
C ASP A 144 -27.89 3.69 16.61
N VAL A 145 -28.32 4.89 17.01
CA VAL A 145 -27.87 6.16 16.40
C VAL A 145 -26.40 6.43 16.71
N TRP A 146 -25.97 6.23 17.96
CA TRP A 146 -24.56 6.34 18.34
C TRP A 146 -23.70 5.39 17.51
N ARG A 147 -24.07 4.10 17.40
CA ARG A 147 -23.35 3.10 16.59
C ARG A 147 -23.22 3.54 15.14
N TYR A 148 -24.32 3.99 14.53
CA TYR A 148 -24.30 4.47 13.15
C TYR A 148 -23.27 5.59 12.96
N HIS A 149 -23.24 6.57 13.85
CA HIS A 149 -22.29 7.67 13.78
C HIS A 149 -20.86 7.20 14.08
N TYR A 150 -20.68 6.29 15.04
CA TYR A 150 -19.38 5.76 15.44
C TYR A 150 -18.70 5.02 14.28
N VAL A 151 -19.43 4.10 13.63
CA VAL A 151 -18.94 3.36 12.45
C VAL A 151 -18.72 4.31 11.26
N ALA A 152 -19.57 5.31 11.06
CA ALA A 152 -19.41 6.30 9.99
C ALA A 152 -18.16 7.18 10.19
N GLU A 153 -17.85 7.58 11.44
CA GLU A 153 -16.63 8.33 11.75
C GLU A 153 -15.38 7.46 11.56
N ALA A 154 -15.41 6.20 12.04
CA ALA A 154 -14.33 5.25 11.82
C ALA A 154 -14.04 5.08 10.32
N ARG A 155 -15.07 4.82 9.50
CA ARG A 155 -14.95 4.75 8.04
C ARG A 155 -14.38 6.03 7.43
N ALA A 156 -14.90 7.19 7.81
CA ALA A 156 -14.41 8.47 7.28
C ALA A 156 -12.94 8.73 7.62
N ARG A 157 -12.47 8.26 8.80
CA ARG A 157 -11.07 8.33 9.18
C ARG A 157 -10.23 7.39 8.31
N LEU A 158 -10.67 6.15 8.11
CA LEU A 158 -9.96 5.16 7.28
C LEU A 158 -9.89 5.55 5.81
N GLU A 159 -10.89 6.24 5.26
CA GLU A 159 -10.84 6.79 3.89
C GLU A 159 -9.76 7.88 3.74
N GLN A 160 -9.29 8.48 4.83
CA GLN A 160 -8.30 9.56 4.86
C GLN A 160 -6.94 9.14 5.45
N ALA A 161 -6.89 8.00 6.13
CA ALA A 161 -5.72 7.49 6.82
C ALA A 161 -4.85 6.62 5.92
N ASP A 162 -3.54 6.62 6.19
CA ASP A 162 -2.58 5.72 5.57
C ASP A 162 -2.01 4.68 6.55
N TYR A 163 -2.52 4.61 7.78
CA TYR A 163 -2.07 3.63 8.80
C TYR A 163 -2.99 2.39 8.85
N PRO A 164 -2.51 1.26 9.42
CA PRO A 164 -3.33 0.06 9.61
C PRO A 164 -4.56 0.30 10.52
N PRO A 165 -5.78 -0.14 10.16
CA PRO A 165 -7.05 0.20 10.83
C PRO A 165 -7.30 -0.56 12.14
N ILE A 166 -6.28 -0.75 12.96
CA ILE A 166 -6.28 -1.70 14.09
C ILE A 166 -7.16 -1.22 15.25
N ALA A 167 -7.05 0.05 15.63
CA ALA A 167 -7.86 0.61 16.70
C ALA A 167 -9.34 0.73 16.30
N GLU A 168 -9.63 1.12 15.05
CA GLU A 168 -10.99 1.22 14.53
C GLU A 168 -11.70 -0.15 14.53
N ILE A 169 -11.03 -1.20 14.02
CA ILE A 169 -11.60 -2.55 13.98
C ILE A 169 -11.85 -3.05 15.40
N TYR A 170 -10.86 -2.93 16.30
CA TYR A 170 -11.01 -3.33 17.70
C TYR A 170 -12.18 -2.63 18.40
N LEU A 171 -12.24 -1.29 18.34
CA LEU A 171 -13.26 -0.53 19.06
C LEU A 171 -14.65 -0.80 18.50
N THR A 172 -14.81 -0.80 17.17
CA THR A 172 -16.13 -0.97 16.56
C THR A 172 -16.71 -2.36 16.82
N ASP A 173 -15.88 -3.42 16.82
CA ASP A 173 -16.35 -4.77 17.09
C ASP A 173 -16.56 -5.01 18.60
N THR A 174 -15.57 -4.70 19.44
CA THR A 174 -15.66 -4.89 20.91
C THR A 174 -16.83 -4.12 21.50
N LEU A 175 -17.07 -2.87 21.08
CA LEU A 175 -18.23 -2.11 21.57
C LEU A 175 -19.54 -2.66 21.02
N SER A 176 -19.56 -3.19 19.80
CA SER A 176 -20.77 -3.82 19.27
C SER A 176 -21.16 -5.04 20.11
N ARG A 177 -20.19 -5.89 20.44
CA ARG A 177 -20.38 -7.08 21.27
C ARG A 177 -20.84 -6.72 22.69
N ARG A 178 -20.14 -5.80 23.37
CA ARG A 178 -20.44 -5.38 24.75
C ARG A 178 -21.80 -4.69 24.93
N LEU A 179 -22.33 -4.10 23.86
CA LEU A 179 -23.61 -3.37 23.87
C LEU A 179 -24.76 -4.15 23.21
N ASP A 180 -24.55 -5.43 22.87
CA ASP A 180 -25.51 -6.28 22.16
C ASP A 180 -26.01 -5.63 20.85
N LEU A 181 -25.09 -5.01 20.11
CA LEU A 181 -25.33 -4.37 18.82
C LEU A 181 -24.91 -5.30 17.66
N PRO A 182 -25.42 -5.08 16.43
CA PRO A 182 -25.01 -5.87 15.28
C PRO A 182 -23.49 -5.81 15.06
N ALA A 183 -22.88 -6.98 14.85
CA ALA A 183 -21.46 -7.11 14.53
C ALA A 183 -21.08 -6.26 13.30
N VAL A 184 -19.88 -5.69 13.33
CA VAL A 184 -19.37 -4.87 12.23
C VAL A 184 -18.77 -5.75 11.14
N THR A 185 -18.92 -5.33 9.90
CA THR A 185 -18.26 -5.97 8.75
C THR A 185 -17.17 -5.07 8.16
N LEU A 186 -16.14 -5.66 7.57
CA LEU A 186 -15.10 -4.90 6.84
C LEU A 186 -15.71 -3.97 5.77
N GLY A 187 -16.79 -4.41 5.10
CA GLY A 187 -17.50 -3.61 4.11
C GLY A 187 -18.18 -2.35 4.69
N GLU A 188 -18.68 -2.40 5.93
CA GLU A 188 -19.19 -1.21 6.62
C GLU A 188 -18.07 -0.19 6.89
N LEU A 189 -16.85 -0.66 7.15
CA LEU A 189 -15.65 0.17 7.34
C LEU A 189 -15.01 0.64 6.01
N GLY A 190 -15.56 0.23 4.85
CA GLY A 190 -15.02 0.57 3.53
C GLY A 190 -13.80 -0.26 3.12
N ILE A 191 -13.54 -1.38 3.80
CA ILE A 191 -12.46 -2.31 3.50
C ILE A 191 -13.01 -3.45 2.63
N ASP A 192 -12.65 -3.45 1.34
CA ASP A 192 -13.04 -4.54 0.44
C ASP A 192 -12.16 -5.80 0.69
N PRO A 193 -12.75 -6.98 0.95
CA PRO A 193 -11.99 -8.21 1.12
C PRO A 193 -11.30 -8.62 -0.21
N PRO A 194 -10.05 -9.11 -0.17
CA PRO A 194 -9.32 -9.49 -1.38
C PRO A 194 -9.89 -10.76 -2.01
N ASN A 195 -9.95 -10.82 -3.34
CA ASN A 195 -10.26 -12.06 -4.08
C ASN A 195 -9.01 -12.97 -4.21
N GLU A 196 -9.16 -14.25 -4.54
CA GLU A 196 -8.05 -15.23 -4.50
C GLU A 196 -6.78 -14.82 -5.31
N PRO A 197 -6.88 -14.36 -6.57
CA PRO A 197 -5.70 -13.84 -7.29
C PRO A 197 -5.10 -12.59 -6.61
N GLN A 198 -5.94 -11.71 -6.06
CA GLN A 198 -5.48 -10.54 -5.31
C GLN A 198 -4.79 -10.93 -4.02
N LYS A 199 -5.24 -11.96 -3.28
CA LYS A 199 -4.55 -12.43 -2.06
C LYS A 199 -3.10 -12.79 -2.34
N THR A 200 -2.84 -13.41 -3.48
CA THR A 200 -1.48 -13.82 -3.89
C THR A 200 -0.59 -12.62 -4.24
N LEU A 201 -1.17 -11.60 -4.86
CA LEU A 201 -0.49 -10.32 -5.10
C LEU A 201 -0.32 -9.51 -3.80
N ASP A 202 -1.31 -9.56 -2.90
CA ASP A 202 -1.30 -8.88 -1.61
C ASP A 202 -0.22 -9.46 -0.68
N PHE A 203 0.09 -10.76 -0.79
CA PHE A 203 1.26 -11.37 -0.13
C PHE A 203 2.58 -10.75 -0.61
N LEU A 204 2.65 -10.28 -1.87
CA LEU A 204 3.83 -9.60 -2.42
C LEU A 204 3.87 -8.10 -2.08
N SER A 205 2.72 -7.45 -1.82
CA SER A 205 2.64 -5.97 -1.69
C SER A 205 2.34 -5.42 -0.29
N GLY A 206 2.14 -6.26 0.72
CA GLY A 206 1.88 -5.84 2.11
C GLY A 206 0.46 -6.15 2.55
N ALA A 207 0.34 -7.16 3.42
CA ALA A 207 -0.89 -7.88 3.76
C ALA A 207 -1.89 -7.11 4.66
N ASP A 208 -1.98 -5.79 4.59
CA ASP A 208 -2.78 -5.00 5.56
C ASP A 208 -4.29 -5.36 5.51
N LYS A 209 -4.82 -5.70 4.33
CA LYS A 209 -6.21 -6.19 4.19
C LYS A 209 -6.41 -7.59 4.79
N LEU A 210 -5.42 -8.47 4.61
CA LEU A 210 -5.45 -9.81 5.19
C LEU A 210 -5.36 -9.74 6.71
N ARG A 211 -4.55 -8.82 7.23
CA ARG A 211 -4.45 -8.53 8.66
C ARG A 211 -5.75 -7.98 9.23
N ALA A 212 -6.39 -7.02 8.56
CA ALA A 212 -7.70 -6.51 8.96
C ALA A 212 -8.77 -7.62 9.01
N ALA A 213 -8.74 -8.55 8.05
CA ALA A 213 -9.62 -9.72 8.06
C ALA A 213 -9.31 -10.68 9.21
N ALA A 214 -8.03 -11.00 9.44
CA ALA A 214 -7.59 -11.86 10.55
C ALA A 214 -7.95 -11.27 11.92
N MET A 215 -7.88 -9.93 12.05
CA MET A 215 -8.27 -9.20 13.25
C MET A 215 -9.75 -9.32 13.55
N LEU A 216 -10.60 -9.09 12.54
CA LEU A 216 -12.05 -9.22 12.71
C LEU A 216 -12.44 -10.68 13.00
N GLU A 217 -11.83 -11.65 12.30
CA GLU A 217 -12.04 -13.09 12.58
C GLU A 217 -11.65 -13.45 14.02
N THR A 218 -10.53 -12.92 14.52
CA THR A 218 -10.09 -13.17 15.91
C THR A 218 -11.05 -12.57 16.94
N LEU A 219 -11.56 -11.36 16.70
CA LEU A 219 -12.50 -10.69 17.60
C LEU A 219 -13.89 -11.34 17.62
N GLN A 220 -14.32 -11.88 16.48
CA GLN A 220 -15.64 -12.52 16.32
C GLN A 220 -15.63 -14.03 16.58
N SER A 221 -14.45 -14.63 16.75
CA SER A 221 -14.32 -16.04 17.06
C SER A 221 -14.42 -16.29 18.56
N ASP A 222 -15.49 -16.98 18.96
CA ASP A 222 -15.61 -17.59 20.29
C ASP A 222 -15.16 -19.07 20.28
N ALA A 223 -14.55 -19.55 19.19
CA ALA A 223 -14.15 -20.94 19.07
C ALA A 223 -13.00 -21.27 20.04
N ALA A 224 -13.13 -22.38 20.76
CA ALA A 224 -12.00 -22.94 21.50
C ALA A 224 -10.91 -23.41 20.52
N PRO A 225 -9.62 -23.42 20.94
CA PRO A 225 -8.54 -23.97 20.15
C PRO A 225 -8.88 -25.38 19.66
N GLN A 226 -8.68 -25.63 18.38
CA GLN A 226 -8.94 -26.93 17.78
C GLN A 226 -7.71 -27.82 17.91
N PRO A 227 -7.88 -29.15 18.10
CA PRO A 227 -6.75 -30.06 18.12
C PRO A 227 -6.05 -30.09 16.74
N LEU A 228 -4.72 -30.18 16.74
CA LEU A 228 -3.91 -30.47 15.56
C LEU A 228 -3.98 -31.97 15.19
N ASP A 229 -5.19 -32.49 14.97
CA ASP A 229 -5.44 -33.91 14.72
C ASP A 229 -5.40 -34.29 13.23
N ARG A 230 -5.31 -33.30 12.33
CA ARG A 230 -5.20 -33.52 10.88
C ARG A 230 -3.74 -33.52 10.43
N PRO A 231 -3.37 -34.41 9.50
CA PRO A 231 -2.06 -34.35 8.86
C PRO A 231 -1.95 -33.08 8.02
N VAL A 232 -0.72 -32.60 7.83
CA VAL A 232 -0.47 -31.48 6.91
C VAL A 232 -0.98 -31.84 5.51
N PRO A 233 -1.84 -31.01 4.89
CA PRO A 233 -2.41 -31.29 3.58
C PRO A 233 -1.31 -31.42 2.52
N ALA A 234 -1.57 -32.19 1.46
CA ALA A 234 -0.67 -32.27 0.33
C ALA A 234 -0.56 -30.92 -0.40
N SER A 235 0.63 -30.59 -0.90
CA SER A 235 0.81 -29.41 -1.73
C SER A 235 0.08 -29.54 -3.07
N VAL A 236 -0.26 -28.41 -3.67
CA VAL A 236 -0.78 -28.33 -5.05
C VAL A 236 0.15 -29.08 -6.01
N GLU A 237 -0.44 -29.87 -6.92
CA GLU A 237 0.31 -30.60 -7.94
C GLU A 237 0.64 -29.70 -9.13
N TRP A 238 1.84 -29.14 -9.10
CA TRP A 238 2.37 -28.28 -10.15
C TRP A 238 2.76 -29.06 -11.40
N ILE A 239 2.39 -28.53 -12.56
CA ILE A 239 2.87 -29.03 -13.85
C ILE A 239 4.21 -28.33 -14.12
N PRO A 240 5.28 -29.08 -14.39
CA PRO A 240 6.57 -28.47 -14.72
C PRO A 240 6.45 -27.68 -16.03
N LEU A 241 7.09 -26.52 -16.05
CA LEU A 241 7.22 -25.72 -17.25
C LEU A 241 7.99 -26.52 -18.31
N PRO A 242 7.43 -26.72 -19.52
CA PRO A 242 8.23 -27.23 -20.61
C PRO A 242 9.30 -26.20 -20.92
N ALA A 243 10.55 -26.49 -20.57
CA ALA A 243 11.65 -25.63 -20.93
C ALA A 243 11.73 -25.60 -22.46
N PRO A 244 11.65 -24.42 -23.10
CA PRO A 244 11.81 -24.33 -24.54
C PRO A 244 13.20 -24.85 -24.90
N ALA A 245 13.29 -25.56 -26.03
CA ALA A 245 14.56 -26.09 -26.54
C ALA A 245 15.49 -24.93 -26.93
N ALA A 246 16.29 -24.47 -25.97
CA ALA A 246 17.20 -23.34 -26.12
C ALA A 246 18.66 -23.82 -26.00
N PRO A 247 19.63 -23.11 -26.62
CA PRO A 247 21.04 -23.36 -26.37
C PRO A 247 21.36 -23.17 -24.88
N ASP A 248 22.28 -23.98 -24.34
CA ASP A 248 22.69 -23.88 -22.94
C ASP A 248 23.39 -22.53 -22.69
N PRO A 249 22.76 -21.56 -22.01
CA PRO A 249 23.33 -20.24 -21.87
C PRO A 249 24.45 -20.23 -20.84
N GLN A 250 25.29 -19.20 -20.91
CA GLN A 250 26.21 -18.95 -19.82
C GLN A 250 25.43 -18.55 -18.56
N VAL A 251 25.67 -19.29 -17.47
CA VAL A 251 25.11 -19.04 -16.15
C VAL A 251 26.21 -18.57 -15.21
N GLU A 252 25.91 -17.59 -14.39
CA GLU A 252 26.82 -17.10 -13.36
C GLU A 252 27.04 -18.14 -12.25
N GLN A 253 28.29 -18.23 -11.76
CA GLN A 253 28.66 -19.24 -10.76
C GLN A 253 27.94 -19.06 -9.42
N ILE A 254 27.60 -17.82 -9.06
CA ILE A 254 26.86 -17.54 -7.82
C ILE A 254 25.45 -18.15 -7.84
N ALA A 255 24.78 -18.22 -9.00
CA ALA A 255 23.45 -18.82 -9.13
C ALA A 255 23.46 -20.35 -8.91
N MET A 256 24.61 -21.01 -9.06
CA MET A 256 24.80 -22.42 -8.73
C MET A 256 24.80 -22.69 -7.21
N HIS A 257 24.90 -21.65 -6.38
CA HIS A 257 24.86 -21.73 -4.92
C HIS A 257 23.59 -21.10 -4.33
N VAL A 258 22.62 -20.74 -5.19
CA VAL A 258 21.33 -20.21 -4.76
C VAL A 258 20.31 -21.34 -4.78
N PRO A 259 19.58 -21.62 -3.69
CA PRO A 259 18.48 -22.56 -3.70
C PRO A 259 17.38 -22.20 -4.72
N ALA A 260 16.87 -23.17 -5.45
CA ALA A 260 15.86 -22.94 -6.50
C ALA A 260 14.54 -22.35 -5.97
N GLU A 261 14.21 -22.59 -4.71
CA GLU A 261 13.05 -22.05 -4.00
C GLU A 261 13.21 -20.60 -3.49
N CYS A 262 14.37 -19.97 -3.72
CA CYS A 262 14.60 -18.57 -3.35
C CYS A 262 14.27 -17.61 -4.51
N PHE A 263 13.79 -16.40 -4.18
CA PHE A 263 13.94 -15.26 -5.09
C PHE A 263 15.42 -14.93 -5.24
N TYR A 264 15.78 -14.33 -6.37
CA TYR A 264 17.17 -14.01 -6.70
C TYR A 264 17.32 -12.59 -7.22
N VAL A 265 18.00 -11.73 -6.46
CA VAL A 265 18.37 -10.37 -6.87
C VAL A 265 19.88 -10.28 -6.95
N ARG A 266 20.42 -10.33 -8.17
CA ARG A 266 21.86 -10.28 -8.45
C ARG A 266 22.30 -8.86 -8.79
N PHE A 267 23.46 -8.46 -8.26
CA PHE A 267 24.08 -7.18 -8.55
C PHE A 267 25.26 -7.28 -9.52
N GLY A 268 25.91 -8.45 -9.65
CA GLY A 268 27.05 -8.65 -10.55
C GLY A 268 28.35 -8.01 -10.07
N ALA A 269 28.26 -6.88 -9.36
CA ALA A 269 29.36 -6.14 -8.77
C ALA A 269 28.92 -5.50 -7.44
N TYR A 270 29.87 -5.35 -6.52
CA TYR A 270 29.63 -4.74 -5.23
C TYR A 270 29.20 -3.25 -5.33
N ASP A 271 29.66 -2.53 -6.36
CA ASP A 271 29.30 -1.13 -6.57
C ASP A 271 27.82 -0.93 -6.97
N HIS A 272 27.23 -1.91 -7.65
CA HIS A 272 25.80 -1.88 -7.98
C HIS A 272 24.93 -2.07 -6.73
N TYR A 273 25.33 -2.97 -5.84
CA TYR A 273 24.71 -3.13 -4.52
C TYR A 273 24.79 -1.84 -3.69
N ARG A 274 25.96 -1.18 -3.66
CA ARG A 274 26.13 0.12 -2.99
C ARG A 274 25.24 1.20 -3.57
N TRP A 275 25.15 1.29 -4.90
CA TRP A 275 24.29 2.27 -5.55
C TRP A 275 22.83 2.11 -5.13
N LEU A 276 22.30 0.87 -5.11
CA LEU A 276 20.93 0.64 -4.68
C LEU A 276 20.73 1.02 -3.21
N ASN A 277 21.63 0.64 -2.32
CA ASN A 277 21.52 1.01 -0.90
C ASN A 277 21.55 2.52 -0.68
N ARG A 278 22.40 3.27 -1.41
CA ARG A 278 22.39 4.73 -1.38
C ARG A 278 21.07 5.30 -1.89
N LEU A 279 20.56 4.78 -3.00
CA LEU A 279 19.25 5.16 -3.53
C LEU A 279 18.15 4.92 -2.49
N LEU A 280 18.13 3.77 -1.81
CA LEU A 280 17.16 3.50 -0.75
C LEU A 280 17.29 4.50 0.41
N ASN A 281 18.52 4.75 0.89
CA ASN A 281 18.78 5.69 1.99
C ASN A 281 18.38 7.14 1.64
N ASP A 282 18.60 7.56 0.40
CA ASP A 282 18.21 8.89 -0.08
C ASP A 282 16.70 9.16 0.01
N TYR A 283 15.89 8.10 0.06
CA TYR A 283 14.43 8.16 0.06
C TYR A 283 13.81 7.37 1.22
N GLY A 284 14.44 7.37 2.40
CA GLY A 284 13.82 6.87 3.64
C GLY A 284 13.83 5.35 3.80
N GLY A 285 14.76 4.66 3.13
CA GLY A 285 14.98 3.22 3.27
C GLY A 285 14.04 2.34 2.44
N ASP A 286 13.08 2.92 1.73
CA ASP A 286 12.11 2.20 0.89
C ASP A 286 11.85 2.95 -0.42
N ILE A 287 12.09 2.29 -1.56
CA ILE A 287 11.84 2.86 -2.89
C ILE A 287 10.36 3.21 -3.09
N GLN A 288 9.44 2.58 -2.35
CA GLN A 288 8.02 2.94 -2.39
C GLN A 288 7.80 4.38 -1.91
N GLN A 289 8.61 4.90 -0.97
CA GLN A 289 8.49 6.29 -0.52
C GLN A 289 8.89 7.30 -1.60
N MET A 290 9.64 6.88 -2.64
CA MET A 290 9.96 7.75 -3.79
C MET A 290 8.72 8.16 -4.60
N VAL A 291 7.73 7.27 -4.67
CA VAL A 291 6.56 7.37 -5.56
C VAL A 291 5.26 7.49 -4.78
N THR A 292 5.17 6.83 -3.63
CA THR A 292 3.99 6.79 -2.77
C THR A 292 4.20 7.64 -1.52
N LEU A 293 3.27 8.57 -1.29
CA LEU A 293 3.19 9.35 -0.06
C LEU A 293 2.62 8.45 1.05
N ARG A 294 3.48 7.70 1.76
CA ARG A 294 3.08 6.96 2.96
C ARG A 294 3.31 7.80 4.21
N ALA A 295 2.34 7.83 5.10
CA ALA A 295 2.41 8.58 6.36
C ALA A 295 3.09 7.81 7.51
N HIS A 296 3.72 6.67 7.23
CA HIS A 296 4.43 5.87 8.22
C HIS A 296 5.62 5.15 7.57
N SER A 297 6.64 4.86 8.37
CA SER A 297 7.82 4.11 7.95
C SER A 297 8.06 2.91 8.86
N TYR A 298 8.24 1.74 8.27
CA TYR A 298 8.54 0.51 8.99
C TYR A 298 10.05 0.31 9.24
N ASP A 299 10.92 1.21 8.78
CA ASP A 299 12.38 1.09 8.84
C ASP A 299 12.92 -0.32 8.49
N MET A 300 12.35 -0.91 7.44
CA MET A 300 12.56 -2.34 7.12
C MET A 300 14.01 -2.64 6.74
N HIS A 301 14.67 -1.68 6.09
CA HIS A 301 16.07 -1.81 5.70
C HIS A 301 16.98 -1.98 6.92
N ASN A 302 16.92 -1.04 7.87
CA ASN A 302 17.77 -1.07 9.07
C ASN A 302 17.42 -2.25 9.98
N ARG A 303 16.13 -2.61 10.10
CA ARG A 303 15.72 -3.82 10.84
C ARG A 303 16.32 -5.08 10.23
N SER A 304 16.27 -5.22 8.90
CA SER A 304 16.80 -6.41 8.20
C SER A 304 18.33 -6.50 8.30
N THR A 305 19.05 -5.39 8.12
CA THR A 305 20.51 -5.36 8.23
C THR A 305 20.98 -5.66 9.66
N ARG A 306 20.30 -5.08 10.66
CA ARG A 306 20.53 -5.38 12.08
C ARG A 306 20.27 -6.85 12.40
N GLN A 307 19.15 -7.41 11.93
CA GLN A 307 18.81 -8.81 12.16
C GLN A 307 19.85 -9.78 11.55
N LEU A 308 20.39 -9.44 10.38
CA LEU A 308 21.48 -10.16 9.72
C LEU A 308 22.85 -9.93 10.36
N CYS A 309 22.98 -9.01 11.31
CA CYS A 309 24.25 -8.58 11.90
C CYS A 309 25.25 -8.11 10.83
N LEU A 310 24.78 -7.33 9.85
CA LEU A 310 25.59 -6.68 8.83
C LEU A 310 25.40 -5.17 8.94
N ASN A 311 26.50 -4.41 9.00
CA ASN A 311 26.43 -2.95 9.03
C ASN A 311 26.61 -2.40 7.60
N PRO A 312 25.57 -1.80 6.98
CA PRO A 312 25.66 -1.27 5.62
C PRO A 312 26.55 -0.02 5.51
N THR A 313 26.76 0.69 6.62
CA THR A 313 27.45 1.99 6.67
C THR A 313 28.97 1.85 6.72
N ASP A 314 29.48 0.70 7.14
CA ASP A 314 30.91 0.48 7.45
C ASP A 314 31.58 -0.62 6.61
N LEU A 315 31.08 -0.86 5.39
CA LEU A 315 31.97 -1.41 4.38
C LEU A 315 33.01 -0.34 4.05
N ARG A 316 34.11 -0.37 4.82
CA ARG A 316 35.30 0.49 4.64
C ARG A 316 35.50 0.66 3.14
N GLU A 317 35.28 1.88 2.63
CA GLU A 317 34.97 2.21 1.24
C GLU A 317 35.92 1.62 0.17
N LEU A 318 37.08 1.10 0.61
CA LEU A 318 38.19 0.59 -0.17
C LEU A 318 38.24 -0.95 -0.29
N LEU A 319 37.61 -1.71 0.62
CA LEU A 319 37.76 -3.19 0.66
C LEU A 319 36.66 -3.96 -0.08
N GLY A 320 35.45 -3.40 -0.20
CA GLY A 320 34.30 -4.11 -0.77
C GLY A 320 34.52 -4.59 -2.22
N SER A 321 34.90 -3.69 -3.14
CA SER A 321 35.14 -4.06 -4.56
C SER A 321 36.39 -4.93 -4.76
N GLN A 322 37.38 -4.81 -3.86
CA GLN A 322 38.60 -5.63 -3.89
C GLN A 322 38.41 -7.04 -3.32
N ALA A 323 37.49 -7.21 -2.37
CA ALA A 323 37.21 -8.47 -1.71
C ALA A 323 36.03 -9.24 -2.31
N VAL A 324 35.08 -8.56 -2.97
CA VAL A 324 33.83 -9.15 -3.48
C VAL A 324 33.82 -9.18 -5.00
N ALA A 325 33.54 -10.35 -5.56
CA ALA A 325 33.39 -10.59 -6.99
C ALA A 325 31.96 -10.36 -7.47
N ASP A 326 30.97 -10.85 -6.69
CA ASP A 326 29.54 -10.77 -7.00
C ASP A 326 28.73 -10.77 -5.70
N VAL A 327 27.52 -10.21 -5.75
CA VAL A 327 26.58 -10.09 -4.62
C VAL A 327 25.19 -10.48 -5.10
N ALA A 328 24.48 -11.26 -4.29
CA ALA A 328 23.07 -11.54 -4.50
C ALA A 328 22.28 -11.46 -3.19
N LEU A 329 21.08 -10.88 -3.23
CA LEU A 329 20.07 -11.00 -2.17
C LEU A 329 19.14 -12.15 -2.54
N ILE A 330 18.92 -13.06 -1.59
CA ILE A 330 18.09 -14.25 -1.77
C ILE A 330 17.12 -14.40 -0.59
N GLY A 331 16.01 -15.10 -0.82
CA GLY A 331 15.09 -15.42 0.27
C GLY A 331 13.91 -16.27 -0.15
N ARG A 332 13.26 -16.89 0.83
CA ARG A 332 12.07 -17.75 0.65
C ARG A 332 10.77 -17.06 1.05
N ASP A 333 10.86 -15.86 1.62
CA ASP A 333 9.72 -15.09 2.10
C ASP A 333 9.97 -13.60 1.81
N MET A 334 8.94 -12.91 1.30
CA MET A 334 8.97 -11.46 1.04
C MET A 334 8.27 -10.67 2.16
N PHE A 335 7.70 -11.34 3.15
CA PHE A 335 6.99 -10.72 4.27
C PHE A 335 7.94 -10.16 5.34
N GLN A 336 8.83 -9.26 4.92
CA GLN A 336 9.87 -8.65 5.74
C GLN A 336 9.31 -7.88 6.95
N LYS A 337 8.06 -7.39 6.88
CA LYS A 337 7.41 -6.61 7.95
C LYS A 337 7.46 -7.31 9.30
N GLU A 338 7.30 -8.64 9.31
CA GLU A 338 7.22 -9.46 10.52
C GLU A 338 8.38 -10.45 10.70
N GLY A 339 9.48 -10.33 9.93
CA GLY A 339 10.65 -11.22 10.00
C GLY A 339 10.69 -12.25 8.87
N ALA A 340 11.31 -11.91 7.74
CA ALA A 340 11.36 -12.78 6.56
C ALA A 340 12.57 -13.74 6.57
N ALA A 341 12.44 -14.85 5.84
CA ALA A 341 13.55 -15.72 5.47
C ALA A 341 14.35 -15.09 4.32
N VAL A 342 15.40 -14.33 4.65
CA VAL A 342 16.23 -13.59 3.69
C VAL A 342 17.72 -13.75 4.01
N GLY A 343 18.56 -13.52 3.01
CA GLY A 343 20.01 -13.56 3.18
C GLY A 343 20.77 -12.90 2.04
N VAL A 344 22.02 -12.55 2.32
CA VAL A 344 22.97 -12.01 1.35
C VAL A 344 24.01 -13.09 1.05
N LEU A 345 24.14 -13.42 -0.24
CA LEU A 345 25.14 -14.32 -0.78
C LEU A 345 26.25 -13.51 -1.46
N LEU A 346 27.49 -13.72 -1.04
CA LEU A 346 28.66 -13.01 -1.52
C LEU A 346 29.67 -13.98 -2.12
N GLN A 347 30.15 -13.67 -3.32
CA GLN A 347 31.27 -14.39 -3.92
C GLN A 347 32.58 -13.65 -3.61
N ALA A 348 33.47 -14.28 -2.86
CA ALA A 348 34.76 -13.71 -2.49
C ALA A 348 35.79 -13.75 -3.63
N ARG A 349 36.63 -12.71 -3.70
CA ARG A 349 37.89 -12.66 -4.44
C ARG A 349 39.05 -13.23 -3.61
N ASN A 350 39.02 -13.04 -2.29
CA ASN A 350 40.05 -13.44 -1.34
C ASN A 350 39.47 -13.61 0.09
N ASP A 351 40.29 -14.10 1.04
CA ASP A 351 39.88 -14.37 2.43
C ASP A 351 39.65 -13.12 3.31
N LEU A 352 39.83 -11.90 2.78
CA LEU A 352 39.56 -10.67 3.57
C LEU A 352 38.08 -10.56 3.91
N LEU A 353 37.20 -11.03 3.02
CA LEU A 353 35.74 -10.94 3.20
C LEU A 353 35.27 -11.66 4.47
N SER A 354 35.81 -12.85 4.78
CA SER A 354 35.41 -13.57 5.99
C SER A 354 35.80 -12.83 7.27
N ARG A 355 36.96 -12.18 7.27
CA ARG A 355 37.42 -11.40 8.44
C ARG A 355 36.54 -10.18 8.66
N ASP A 356 36.15 -9.52 7.58
CA ASP A 356 35.27 -8.35 7.59
C ASP A 356 33.87 -8.70 8.12
N ILE A 357 33.24 -9.76 7.58
CA ILE A 357 31.93 -10.24 8.06
C ILE A 357 31.98 -10.57 9.56
N LEU A 358 33.03 -11.27 10.02
CA LEU A 358 33.15 -11.62 11.44
C LEU A 358 33.37 -10.39 12.33
N ALA A 359 34.09 -9.36 11.85
CA ALA A 359 34.29 -8.11 12.57
C ALA A 359 32.98 -7.32 12.72
N GLN A 360 32.21 -7.16 11.64
CA GLN A 360 30.91 -6.48 11.68
C GLN A 360 29.94 -7.16 12.65
N ARG A 361 29.92 -8.49 12.66
CA ARG A 361 29.07 -9.25 13.58
C ARG A 361 29.44 -8.99 15.04
N ASN A 362 30.73 -8.87 15.35
CA ASN A 362 31.18 -8.56 16.71
C ASN A 362 30.80 -7.13 17.12
N GLU A 363 30.91 -6.17 16.20
CA GLU A 363 30.49 -4.78 16.43
C GLU A 363 29.00 -4.69 16.74
N VAL A 364 28.15 -5.37 15.96
CA VAL A 364 26.69 -5.42 16.24
C VAL A 364 26.39 -6.06 17.61
N LEU A 365 27.15 -7.08 18.02
CA LEU A 365 27.00 -7.68 19.34
C LEU A 365 27.39 -6.72 20.47
N GLU A 366 28.49 -5.98 20.30
CA GLU A 366 28.94 -4.95 21.24
C GLU A 366 27.91 -3.81 21.36
N ASP A 367 27.36 -3.35 20.23
CA ASP A 367 26.34 -2.30 20.17
C ASP A 367 25.00 -2.72 20.80
N PHE A 368 24.63 -3.99 20.68
CA PHE A 368 23.37 -4.49 21.24
C PHE A 368 23.46 -4.68 22.76
N GLY A 369 24.62 -5.09 23.29
CA GLY A 369 24.91 -5.10 24.72
C GLY A 369 24.05 -6.03 25.59
N ASP A 370 23.31 -6.97 24.99
CA ASP A 370 22.41 -7.89 25.70
C ASP A 370 23.12 -9.22 26.03
N PRO A 371 23.28 -9.58 27.31
CA PRO A 371 23.95 -10.81 27.72
C PRO A 371 23.16 -12.09 27.41
N THR A 372 21.88 -11.99 27.02
CA THR A 372 21.04 -13.14 26.64
C THR A 372 21.26 -13.62 25.20
N ILE A 373 22.02 -12.86 24.40
CA ILE A 373 22.36 -13.24 23.03
C ILE A 373 23.27 -14.47 23.03
N VAL A 374 22.91 -15.45 22.21
CA VAL A 374 23.70 -16.65 21.98
C VAL A 374 24.52 -16.49 20.69
N ASP A 375 25.84 -16.40 20.82
CA ASP A 375 26.82 -16.50 19.72
C ASP A 375 27.58 -17.83 19.83
N GLU A 376 27.30 -18.75 18.93
CA GLU A 376 27.90 -20.09 18.94
C GLU A 376 28.20 -20.61 17.52
N THR A 377 29.08 -21.61 17.43
CA THR A 377 29.29 -22.35 16.18
C THR A 377 28.53 -23.67 16.26
N ILE A 378 27.61 -23.90 15.33
CA ILE A 378 26.81 -25.11 15.23
C ILE A 378 27.13 -25.89 13.96
N MET A 379 26.78 -27.16 13.95
CA MET A 379 26.89 -28.02 12.76
C MET A 379 25.54 -28.07 12.03
N ILE A 380 25.52 -27.64 10.77
CA ILE A 380 24.37 -27.77 9.87
C ILE A 380 24.84 -28.53 8.62
N ALA A 381 24.15 -29.60 8.24
CA ALA A 381 24.54 -30.47 7.13
C ALA A 381 26.02 -30.93 7.19
N GLY A 382 26.55 -31.15 8.40
CA GLY A 382 27.94 -31.57 8.61
C GLY A 382 29.01 -30.48 8.40
N LYS A 383 28.62 -29.21 8.21
CA LYS A 383 29.51 -28.06 8.05
C LYS A 383 29.32 -27.07 9.21
N GLU A 384 30.41 -26.38 9.60
CA GLU A 384 30.41 -25.37 10.66
C GLU A 384 29.68 -24.08 10.21
N VAL A 385 28.80 -23.57 11.07
CA VAL A 385 28.02 -22.34 10.85
C VAL A 385 28.04 -21.51 12.12
N ARG A 386 28.47 -20.25 12.03
CA ARG A 386 28.39 -19.31 13.16
C ARG A 386 26.97 -18.76 13.25
N ARG A 387 26.32 -18.94 14.40
CA ARG A 387 24.95 -18.50 14.68
C ARG A 387 24.95 -17.45 15.77
N ILE A 388 24.28 -16.32 15.52
CA ILE A 388 23.94 -15.29 16.51
C ILE A 388 22.42 -15.20 16.61
N VAL A 389 21.85 -15.41 17.80
CA VAL A 389 20.40 -15.36 18.05
C VAL A 389 20.09 -14.71 19.40
N SER A 390 19.15 -13.76 19.42
CA SER A 390 18.51 -13.26 20.64
C SER A 390 17.21 -14.05 20.95
N PRO A 391 16.73 -14.11 22.21
CA PRO A 391 15.51 -14.84 22.58
C PRO A 391 14.25 -14.40 21.80
N ASP A 392 14.20 -13.13 21.40
CA ASP A 392 13.09 -12.51 20.68
C ASP A 392 13.29 -12.46 19.16
N ASN A 393 14.38 -13.05 18.66
CA ASN A 393 14.81 -13.08 17.25
C ASN A 393 15.11 -11.71 16.61
N ARG A 394 15.20 -10.61 17.39
CA ARG A 394 15.67 -9.30 16.89
C ARG A 394 17.05 -9.38 16.26
N LEU A 395 17.93 -10.19 16.84
CA LEU A 395 19.12 -10.68 16.17
C LEU A 395 18.89 -12.14 15.80
N ARG A 396 19.04 -12.47 14.53
CA ARG A 396 18.95 -13.84 14.03
C ARG A 396 19.77 -13.96 12.75
N SER A 397 21.02 -14.39 12.90
CA SER A 397 21.96 -14.42 11.79
C SER A 397 22.83 -15.67 11.78
N TYR A 398 22.75 -16.41 10.68
CA TYR A 398 23.58 -17.55 10.36
C TYR A 398 24.63 -17.14 9.33
N TYR A 399 25.89 -17.41 9.62
CA TYR A 399 27.00 -17.25 8.69
C TYR A 399 27.53 -18.61 8.25
N ALA A 400 27.31 -18.95 6.99
CA ALA A 400 27.74 -20.18 6.35
C ALA A 400 28.74 -19.89 5.22
N ARG A 401 29.73 -20.77 5.04
CA ARG A 401 30.77 -20.63 4.02
C ARG A 401 30.91 -21.94 3.25
N ASP A 402 30.93 -21.85 1.93
CA ASP A 402 31.31 -22.94 1.04
C ASP A 402 32.35 -22.44 0.01
N GLY A 403 33.62 -22.83 0.20
CA GLY A 403 34.74 -22.33 -0.59
C GLY A 403 34.85 -20.80 -0.60
N ARG A 404 34.52 -20.20 -1.74
CA ARG A 404 34.54 -18.74 -1.98
C ARG A 404 33.17 -18.08 -1.83
N PHE A 405 32.12 -18.84 -1.52
CA PHE A 405 30.76 -18.35 -1.37
C PHE A 405 30.43 -18.20 0.11
N HIS A 406 29.96 -17.02 0.49
CA HIS A 406 29.65 -16.64 1.85
C HIS A 406 28.17 -16.26 1.93
N LEU A 407 27.42 -16.99 2.76
CA LEU A 407 26.00 -16.74 3.00
C LEU A 407 25.83 -16.18 4.41
N VAL A 408 25.14 -15.03 4.51
CA VAL A 408 24.62 -14.51 5.77
C VAL A 408 23.10 -14.45 5.66
N THR A 409 22.37 -15.18 6.52
CA THR A 409 20.91 -15.32 6.40
C THR A 409 20.20 -15.40 7.75
N THR A 410 18.92 -15.05 7.80
CA THR A 410 18.05 -15.19 8.98
C THR A 410 17.47 -16.60 9.14
N SER A 411 17.56 -17.46 8.12
CA SER A 411 16.90 -18.77 8.09
C SER A 411 17.88 -19.93 8.09
N ARG A 412 17.63 -20.90 8.97
CA ARG A 412 18.33 -22.18 8.99
C ARG A 412 18.04 -22.99 7.72
N ALA A 413 16.79 -23.02 7.26
CA ALA A 413 16.42 -23.75 6.06
C ALA A 413 17.17 -23.27 4.80
N ILE A 414 17.45 -21.96 4.69
CA ILE A 414 18.27 -21.43 3.58
C ILE A 414 19.72 -21.93 3.67
N VAL A 415 20.29 -22.05 4.88
CA VAL A 415 21.64 -22.62 5.07
C VAL A 415 21.70 -24.09 4.66
N GLU A 416 20.68 -24.87 5.03
CA GLU A 416 20.58 -26.28 4.65
C GLU A 416 20.51 -26.44 3.12
N SER A 417 19.64 -25.67 2.46
CA SER A 417 19.55 -25.68 0.98
C SER A 417 20.82 -25.13 0.32
N PHE A 418 21.50 -24.14 0.90
CA PHE A 418 22.76 -23.60 0.39
C PHE A 418 23.86 -24.65 0.35
N PHE A 419 24.00 -25.46 1.40
CA PHE A 419 24.96 -26.56 1.40
C PHE A 419 24.55 -27.71 0.46
N ALA A 420 23.25 -27.99 0.32
CA ALA A 420 22.77 -28.95 -0.68
C ALA A 420 23.09 -28.51 -2.11
N CYS A 421 23.00 -27.20 -2.41
CA CYS A 421 23.40 -26.62 -3.69
C CYS A 421 24.89 -26.80 -3.96
N ALA A 422 25.73 -26.59 -2.94
CA ALA A 422 27.17 -26.81 -3.05
C ALA A 422 27.52 -28.28 -3.34
N ASP A 423 26.72 -29.22 -2.84
CA ASP A 423 26.86 -30.65 -3.10
C ASP A 423 26.21 -31.09 -4.45
N GLY A 424 25.71 -30.13 -5.24
CA GLY A 424 25.21 -30.32 -6.60
C GLY A 424 23.69 -30.52 -6.75
N ALA A 425 22.91 -30.34 -5.66
CA ALA A 425 21.47 -30.56 -5.67
C ALA A 425 20.67 -29.25 -5.52
N GLY A 426 19.62 -29.08 -6.32
CA GLY A 426 18.60 -28.04 -6.08
C GLY A 426 19.03 -26.59 -6.33
N SER A 427 20.09 -26.35 -7.10
CA SER A 427 20.54 -24.98 -7.40
C SER A 427 19.70 -24.31 -8.48
N LEU A 428 19.43 -23.02 -8.29
CA LEU A 428 18.70 -22.16 -9.21
C LEU A 428 19.36 -22.13 -10.60
N GLY A 429 20.68 -22.00 -10.65
CA GLY A 429 21.43 -21.99 -11.91
C GLY A 429 21.31 -23.28 -12.74
N ALA A 430 20.95 -24.40 -12.10
CA ALA A 430 20.72 -25.68 -12.77
C ALA A 430 19.28 -25.84 -13.29
N THR A 431 18.32 -25.00 -12.88
CA THR A 431 16.93 -25.18 -13.27
C THR A 431 16.70 -24.74 -14.72
N ALA A 432 15.75 -25.42 -15.37
CA ALA A 432 15.52 -25.22 -16.81
C ALA A 432 14.81 -23.88 -17.11
N ASP A 433 13.98 -23.39 -16.19
CA ASP A 433 13.35 -22.07 -16.25
C ASP A 433 14.37 -20.94 -16.08
N PHE A 434 15.35 -21.09 -15.18
CA PHE A 434 16.42 -20.10 -15.01
C PHE A 434 17.35 -20.04 -16.21
N ARG A 435 17.71 -21.20 -16.78
CA ARG A 435 18.46 -21.25 -18.04
C ARG A 435 17.68 -20.59 -19.16
N HIS A 436 16.38 -20.87 -19.30
CA HIS A 436 15.54 -20.14 -20.26
C HIS A 436 15.58 -18.62 -20.03
N ALA A 437 15.44 -18.17 -18.78
CA ALA A 437 15.53 -16.75 -18.43
C ALA A 437 16.88 -16.13 -18.84
N ARG A 438 17.99 -16.87 -18.69
CA ARG A 438 19.33 -16.43 -19.13
C ARG A 438 19.49 -16.39 -20.65
N THR A 439 18.66 -17.09 -21.43
CA THR A 439 18.62 -16.90 -22.89
C THR A 439 17.96 -15.58 -23.30
N LEU A 440 16.99 -15.11 -22.50
CA LEU A 440 16.28 -13.85 -22.72
C LEU A 440 17.05 -12.64 -22.14
N MET A 441 17.75 -12.85 -21.01
CA MET A 441 18.58 -11.86 -20.34
C MET A 441 20.01 -12.38 -20.15
N PRO A 442 20.80 -12.46 -21.25
CA PRO A 442 22.13 -13.04 -21.24
C PRO A 442 23.15 -12.14 -20.51
N LEU A 443 24.24 -12.73 -20.02
CA LEU A 443 25.22 -12.06 -19.15
C LEU A 443 25.94 -10.88 -19.83
N GLU A 444 26.07 -10.92 -21.16
CA GLU A 444 26.66 -9.87 -22.01
C GLU A 444 25.86 -8.56 -21.95
N ARG A 445 24.62 -8.59 -21.44
CA ARG A 445 23.88 -7.37 -21.14
C ARG A 445 24.56 -6.56 -20.04
N GLU A 446 25.24 -7.19 -19.09
CA GLU A 446 25.83 -6.49 -17.94
C GLU A 446 24.79 -5.65 -17.17
N ASP A 447 23.60 -6.22 -16.93
CA ASP A 447 22.55 -5.57 -16.15
C ASP A 447 23.08 -5.19 -14.74
N THR A 448 22.81 -3.96 -14.30
CA THR A 448 23.20 -3.45 -12.97
C THR A 448 22.51 -4.25 -11.86
N ILE A 449 21.23 -4.55 -12.05
CA ILE A 449 20.45 -5.44 -11.19
C ILE A 449 19.73 -6.44 -12.08
N PHE A 450 19.80 -7.72 -11.73
CA PHE A 450 19.00 -8.78 -12.32
C PHE A 450 18.14 -9.44 -11.24
N VAL A 451 16.82 -9.30 -11.35
CA VAL A 451 15.85 -9.92 -10.45
C VAL A 451 15.24 -11.13 -11.16
N TYR A 452 15.15 -12.25 -10.47
CA TYR A 452 14.46 -13.45 -10.92
C TYR A 452 13.57 -14.00 -9.81
N LEU A 453 12.28 -14.13 -10.08
CA LEU A 453 11.32 -14.83 -9.24
C LEU A 453 11.02 -16.17 -9.90
N SER A 454 11.63 -17.24 -9.36
CA SER A 454 11.51 -18.58 -9.92
C SER A 454 10.10 -19.13 -9.74
N SER A 455 9.71 -20.08 -10.59
CA SER A 455 8.44 -20.76 -10.42
C SER A 455 8.39 -21.53 -9.10
N MET A 456 9.50 -22.14 -8.65
CA MET A 456 9.57 -22.84 -7.35
C MET A 456 9.39 -21.89 -6.16
N PHE A 457 9.96 -20.68 -6.23
CA PHE A 457 9.73 -19.65 -5.22
C PHE A 457 8.25 -19.26 -5.16
N LEU A 458 7.62 -19.01 -6.31
CA LEU A 458 6.20 -18.66 -6.40
C LEU A 458 5.28 -19.79 -5.90
N GLN A 459 5.61 -21.04 -6.21
CA GLN A 459 4.94 -22.23 -5.68
C GLN A 459 5.04 -22.32 -4.16
N GLY A 460 6.16 -21.89 -3.59
CA GLY A 460 6.39 -21.83 -2.14
C GLY A 460 5.33 -21.02 -1.41
N PHE A 461 4.84 -19.91 -1.98
CA PHE A 461 3.79 -19.09 -1.38
C PHE A 461 2.47 -19.84 -1.23
N VAL A 462 2.17 -20.79 -2.12
CA VAL A 462 0.91 -21.55 -2.12
C VAL A 462 1.07 -22.91 -1.41
N SER A 463 2.26 -23.18 -0.86
CA SER A 463 2.50 -24.39 -0.07
C SER A 463 1.64 -24.39 1.20
N PRO A 464 1.25 -25.57 1.71
CA PRO A 464 0.52 -25.69 2.96
C PRO A 464 1.34 -25.13 4.12
N GLN A 465 2.67 -25.36 4.12
CA GLN A 465 3.58 -24.80 5.11
C GLN A 465 3.47 -23.28 5.17
N TYR A 466 3.59 -22.61 4.02
CA TYR A 466 3.57 -21.16 3.98
C TYR A 466 2.21 -20.57 4.34
N GLN A 467 1.13 -21.09 3.75
CA GLN A 467 -0.22 -20.52 3.94
C GLN A 467 -0.73 -20.68 5.37
N ILE A 468 -0.48 -21.83 5.99
CA ILE A 468 -0.91 -22.11 7.36
C ILE A 468 -0.08 -21.31 8.36
N GLU A 469 1.26 -21.37 8.23
CA GLU A 469 2.13 -20.65 9.16
C GLU A 469 1.99 -19.12 9.01
N LEU A 470 1.76 -18.60 7.79
CA LEU A 470 1.43 -17.18 7.62
C LEU A 470 0.12 -16.82 8.34
N GLY A 471 -0.90 -17.68 8.27
CA GLY A 471 -2.14 -17.49 9.01
C GLY A 471 -1.91 -17.40 10.53
N ARG A 472 -1.13 -18.34 11.08
CA ARG A 472 -0.75 -18.35 12.51
C ARG A 472 0.09 -17.13 12.91
N ARG A 473 1.04 -16.70 12.06
CA ARG A 473 1.81 -15.45 12.25
C ARG A 473 0.90 -14.23 12.27
N LEU A 474 -0.03 -14.10 11.32
CA LEU A 474 -0.98 -12.99 11.29
C LEU A 474 -1.86 -12.98 12.54
N LYS A 475 -2.28 -14.16 13.01
CA LYS A 475 -2.99 -14.30 14.29
C LYS A 475 -2.12 -13.89 15.48
N ALA A 476 -0.86 -14.31 15.55
CA ALA A 476 0.05 -13.94 16.63
C ALA A 476 0.23 -12.42 16.75
N VAL A 477 0.46 -11.73 15.62
CA VAL A 477 0.58 -10.27 15.59
C VAL A 477 -0.73 -9.61 16.03
N THR A 478 -1.85 -10.10 15.48
CA THR A 478 -3.19 -9.63 15.84
C THR A 478 -3.45 -9.76 17.34
N ASP A 479 -3.12 -10.90 17.93
CA ASP A 479 -3.32 -11.16 19.35
C ASP A 479 -2.50 -10.18 20.21
N MET A 480 -1.25 -9.88 19.84
CA MET A 480 -0.43 -8.88 20.53
C MET A 480 -1.05 -7.48 20.48
N GLU A 481 -1.54 -7.06 19.32
CA GLU A 481 -2.18 -5.75 19.14
C GLU A 481 -3.48 -5.63 19.92
N LEU A 482 -4.29 -6.69 19.90
CA LEU A 482 -5.54 -6.76 20.64
C LEU A 482 -5.31 -6.69 22.16
N ILE A 483 -4.26 -7.34 22.68
CA ILE A 483 -3.89 -7.23 24.11
C ILE A 483 -3.50 -5.79 24.44
N GLN A 484 -2.71 -5.11 23.58
CA GLN A 484 -2.34 -3.71 23.81
C GLN A 484 -3.58 -2.81 23.84
N LEU A 485 -4.47 -2.93 22.84
CA LEU A 485 -5.70 -2.15 22.76
C LEU A 485 -6.66 -2.44 23.92
N ALA A 486 -6.78 -3.70 24.33
CA ALA A 486 -7.59 -4.10 25.47
C ALA A 486 -7.04 -3.55 26.79
N ARG A 487 -5.71 -3.55 26.99
CA ARG A 487 -5.06 -2.87 28.14
C ARG A 487 -5.33 -1.38 28.16
N LEU A 488 -5.29 -0.73 26.99
CA LEU A 488 -5.63 0.69 26.87
C LEU A 488 -7.09 0.96 27.22
N SER A 489 -8.03 0.15 26.71
CA SER A 489 -9.45 0.24 27.08
C SER A 489 -9.68 -0.01 28.57
N ALA A 490 -9.00 -1.01 29.14
CA ALA A 490 -9.14 -1.35 30.56
C ALA A 490 -8.69 -0.17 31.44
N LYS A 491 -7.52 0.41 31.14
CA LYS A 491 -6.99 1.60 31.79
C LYS A 491 -7.92 2.79 31.64
N ALA A 492 -8.46 3.02 30.44
CA ALA A 492 -9.38 4.12 30.16
C ALA A 492 -10.67 4.00 30.98
N GLU A 493 -11.21 2.79 31.11
CA GLU A 493 -12.46 2.48 31.82
C GLU A 493 -12.30 2.28 33.33
N GLY A 494 -11.08 2.23 33.84
CA GLY A 494 -10.78 1.96 35.24
C GLY A 494 -11.11 0.53 35.68
N VAL A 495 -11.04 -0.43 34.77
CA VAL A 495 -11.24 -1.87 35.05
C VAL A 495 -9.90 -2.62 35.09
N PRO A 496 -9.79 -3.74 35.81
CA PRO A 496 -8.58 -4.57 35.78
C PRO A 496 -8.25 -5.05 34.36
N GLY A 497 -6.97 -5.06 34.00
CA GLY A 497 -6.52 -5.45 32.67
C GLY A 497 -5.04 -5.81 32.55
N ASP A 498 -4.39 -6.14 33.68
CA ASP A 498 -2.97 -6.47 33.70
C ASP A 498 -2.72 -7.86 33.05
N THR A 499 -3.66 -8.79 33.24
CA THR A 499 -3.63 -10.15 32.68
C THR A 499 -4.69 -10.34 31.59
N ILE A 500 -4.48 -11.34 30.73
CA ILE A 500 -5.42 -11.66 29.65
C ILE A 500 -6.77 -12.10 30.23
N GLU A 501 -6.77 -12.85 31.33
CA GLU A 501 -7.99 -13.31 32.01
C GLU A 501 -8.85 -12.15 32.50
N GLN A 502 -8.23 -11.10 33.04
CA GLN A 502 -8.94 -9.89 33.47
C GLN A 502 -9.57 -9.16 32.28
N LEU A 503 -8.88 -9.10 31.14
CA LEU A 503 -9.39 -8.49 29.92
C LEU A 503 -10.58 -9.27 29.34
N ILE A 504 -10.55 -10.60 29.43
CA ILE A 504 -11.68 -11.46 29.06
C ILE A 504 -12.86 -11.26 30.02
N GLU A 505 -12.62 -11.25 31.33
CA GLU A 505 -13.67 -11.01 32.35
C GLU A 505 -14.32 -9.63 32.20
N ALA A 506 -13.56 -8.62 31.79
CA ALA A 506 -14.03 -7.27 31.49
C ALA A 506 -14.77 -7.15 30.13
N ASP A 507 -14.89 -8.26 29.39
CA ASP A 507 -15.49 -8.33 28.05
C ASP A 507 -14.74 -7.52 26.98
N LEU A 508 -13.45 -7.21 27.22
CA LEU A 508 -12.57 -6.47 26.31
C LEU A 508 -11.86 -7.39 25.31
N LEU A 509 -11.77 -8.67 25.62
CA LEU A 509 -11.31 -9.74 24.71
C LEU A 509 -12.33 -10.89 24.69
N PRO A 510 -12.41 -11.67 23.60
CA PRO A 510 -13.28 -12.85 23.51
C PRO A 510 -12.96 -13.94 24.54
N ALA A 511 -13.94 -14.79 24.88
CA ALA A 511 -13.84 -15.77 25.96
C ALA A 511 -12.69 -16.81 25.81
N ASN A 512 -12.29 -17.12 24.56
CA ASN A 512 -11.25 -18.09 24.23
C ASN A 512 -9.97 -17.45 23.65
N PHE A 513 -9.73 -16.18 23.96
CA PHE A 513 -8.61 -15.42 23.41
C PHE A 513 -7.23 -15.90 23.91
N GLY A 514 -6.20 -15.75 23.07
CA GLY A 514 -4.79 -15.81 23.47
C GLY A 514 -4.11 -17.18 23.42
N ARG A 515 -4.82 -18.25 23.03
CA ARG A 515 -4.20 -19.55 22.73
C ARG A 515 -4.35 -19.89 21.26
N GLN A 516 -3.23 -20.18 20.60
CA GLN A 516 -3.22 -20.69 19.24
C GLN A 516 -3.44 -22.20 19.22
N ASP A 517 -3.86 -22.69 18.05
CA ASP A 517 -4.13 -24.12 17.83
C ASP A 517 -2.86 -24.99 17.95
N ASP A 518 -1.68 -24.41 17.71
CA ASP A 518 -0.38 -25.08 17.84
C ASP A 518 0.21 -25.08 19.26
N GLY A 519 -0.55 -24.59 20.24
CA GLY A 519 -0.11 -24.46 21.62
C GLY A 519 0.83 -23.27 21.86
N SER A 520 1.18 -22.49 20.83
CA SER A 520 1.82 -21.19 21.02
C SER A 520 0.80 -20.17 21.54
N GLY A 521 1.32 -19.06 22.04
CA GLY A 521 0.49 -17.97 22.50
C GLY A 521 1.31 -16.75 22.84
N VAL A 522 0.62 -15.62 23.01
CA VAL A 522 1.27 -14.38 23.42
C VAL A 522 1.60 -14.45 24.90
N ILE A 523 2.86 -14.23 25.23
CA ILE A 523 3.38 -14.14 26.59
C ILE A 523 4.00 -12.76 26.82
N VAL A 524 4.11 -12.38 28.09
CA VAL A 524 4.85 -11.18 28.50
C VAL A 524 6.25 -11.61 28.94
N ALA A 525 7.27 -11.22 28.18
CA ALA A 525 8.69 -11.43 28.50
C ALA A 525 9.38 -10.07 28.63
N ASP A 526 9.97 -9.78 29.80
CA ASP A 526 10.64 -8.50 30.09
C ASP A 526 9.81 -7.25 29.77
N GLY A 527 8.49 -7.33 29.99
CA GLY A 527 7.53 -6.24 29.70
C GLY A 527 7.11 -6.14 28.23
N LEU A 528 7.66 -6.96 27.34
CA LEU A 528 7.32 -7.03 25.91
C LEU A 528 6.35 -8.18 25.65
N LEU A 529 5.42 -7.96 24.72
CA LEU A 529 4.57 -9.03 24.19
C LEU A 529 5.33 -9.78 23.10
N VAL A 530 5.49 -11.09 23.30
CA VAL A 530 6.15 -11.99 22.35
C VAL A 530 5.32 -13.25 22.17
N ASP A 531 5.40 -13.88 21.00
CA ASP A 531 4.80 -15.20 20.79
C ASP A 531 5.80 -16.24 21.28
N SER A 532 5.32 -17.19 22.09
CA SER A 532 6.16 -18.18 22.76
C SER A 532 6.96 -19.08 21.81
N LEU A 533 6.54 -19.21 20.54
CA LEU A 533 7.24 -19.97 19.52
C LEU A 533 8.01 -19.05 18.55
N ARG A 534 7.36 -17.98 18.09
CA ARG A 534 7.84 -17.15 16.97
C ARG A 534 8.75 -16.00 17.42
N GLY A 535 8.61 -15.50 18.65
CA GLY A 535 9.39 -14.37 19.17
C GLY A 535 8.66 -13.02 19.05
N ALA A 536 9.41 -11.93 18.93
CA ALA A 536 8.84 -10.58 18.92
C ALA A 536 8.30 -10.16 17.55
N ARG A 537 7.27 -9.31 17.57
CA ARG A 537 6.73 -8.65 16.37
C ARG A 537 7.84 -7.96 15.58
N GLY A 538 7.77 -8.02 14.25
CA GLY A 538 8.82 -7.48 13.39
C GLY A 538 10.04 -8.38 13.23
N SER A 539 10.19 -9.43 14.04
CA SER A 539 11.35 -10.32 14.04
C SER A 539 10.95 -11.79 14.25
N PHE A 540 9.76 -12.21 13.82
CA PHE A 540 9.34 -13.60 14.00
C PHE A 540 10.30 -14.59 13.35
N LEU A 541 10.33 -15.79 13.92
CA LEU A 541 10.95 -16.97 13.34
C LEU A 541 10.48 -17.10 11.88
N PRO A 542 11.40 -17.20 10.90
CA PRO A 542 11.00 -17.28 9.51
C PRO A 542 10.15 -18.53 9.25
N ILE A 543 9.12 -18.40 8.41
CA ILE A 543 8.19 -19.49 8.04
C ILE A 543 8.89 -20.84 7.73
N PRO A 544 9.95 -20.89 6.89
CA PRO A 544 10.56 -22.18 6.56
C PRO A 544 11.31 -22.83 7.73
N ASP A 545 11.59 -22.08 8.81
CA ASP A 545 12.22 -22.61 10.03
C ASP A 545 11.17 -23.12 11.06
N VAL A 546 9.86 -22.97 10.79
CA VAL A 546 8.77 -23.49 11.63
C VAL A 546 8.33 -24.85 11.10
N GLU A 547 8.42 -25.87 11.96
CA GLU A 547 7.96 -27.22 11.64
C GLU A 547 6.44 -27.35 11.86
N LEU A 548 5.72 -27.82 10.84
CA LEU A 548 4.30 -28.16 10.97
C LEU A 548 4.13 -29.63 11.34
N THR A 549 3.78 -29.89 12.60
CA THR A 549 3.52 -31.25 13.11
C THR A 549 2.09 -31.73 12.82
N GLY A 550 1.15 -30.81 12.64
CA GLY A 550 -0.27 -31.06 12.35
C GLY A 550 -1.04 -29.78 12.09
N VAL A 551 -2.27 -29.91 11.60
CA VAL A 551 -3.17 -28.79 11.26
C VAL A 551 -4.54 -28.99 11.88
N THR A 552 -5.30 -27.92 12.02
CA THR A 552 -6.72 -28.01 12.42
C THR A 552 -7.62 -28.30 11.24
N ALA A 553 -8.86 -28.73 11.51
CA ALA A 553 -9.88 -28.90 10.48
C ALA A 553 -10.22 -27.57 9.77
N HIS A 554 -10.16 -26.44 10.48
CA HIS A 554 -10.36 -25.11 9.89
C HIS A 554 -9.22 -24.72 8.93
N GLU A 555 -7.97 -24.90 9.37
CA GLU A 555 -6.78 -24.64 8.55
C GLU A 555 -6.77 -25.51 7.29
N GLU A 556 -7.10 -26.80 7.43
CA GLU A 556 -7.22 -27.74 6.31
C GLU A 556 -8.30 -27.26 5.32
N ALA A 557 -9.50 -26.91 5.79
CA ALA A 557 -10.58 -26.46 4.92
C ALA A 557 -10.24 -25.16 4.16
N LEU A 558 -9.64 -24.19 4.85
CA LEU A 558 -9.18 -22.94 4.24
C LEU A 558 -8.08 -23.16 3.21
N TYR A 559 -7.17 -24.10 3.47
CA TYR A 559 -6.13 -24.47 2.52
C TYR A 559 -6.71 -25.21 1.31
N GLN A 560 -7.58 -26.20 1.53
CA GLN A 560 -8.20 -26.99 0.46
C GLN A 560 -8.98 -26.12 -0.52
N GLN A 561 -9.74 -25.13 -0.03
CA GLN A 561 -10.45 -24.19 -0.90
C GLN A 561 -9.49 -23.42 -1.84
N ARG A 562 -8.32 -23.01 -1.34
CA ARG A 562 -7.29 -22.34 -2.15
C ARG A 562 -6.62 -23.33 -3.10
N ALA A 563 -6.24 -24.50 -2.59
CA ALA A 563 -5.61 -25.55 -3.38
C ALA A 563 -6.49 -26.00 -4.56
N GLU A 564 -7.81 -26.09 -4.38
CA GLU A 564 -8.78 -26.38 -5.45
C GLU A 564 -8.74 -25.34 -6.57
N PHE A 565 -8.64 -24.05 -6.23
CA PHE A 565 -8.49 -22.99 -7.23
C PHE A 565 -7.22 -23.18 -8.05
N TYR A 566 -6.08 -23.43 -7.41
CA TYR A 566 -4.81 -23.65 -8.12
C TYR A 566 -4.78 -24.95 -8.91
N ASN A 567 -5.31 -26.05 -8.35
CA ASN A 567 -5.42 -27.34 -9.01
C ASN A 567 -6.34 -27.30 -10.25
N SER A 568 -7.33 -26.41 -10.29
CA SER A 568 -8.29 -26.33 -11.40
C SER A 568 -7.98 -25.23 -12.41
N GLN A 569 -7.49 -24.07 -11.96
CA GLN A 569 -7.38 -22.87 -12.80
C GLN A 569 -5.94 -22.40 -13.03
N TRP A 570 -4.99 -22.75 -12.15
CA TRP A 570 -3.65 -22.15 -12.16
C TRP A 570 -2.54 -23.13 -11.73
N ARG A 571 -2.38 -24.25 -12.45
CA ARG A 571 -1.42 -25.35 -12.12
C ARG A 571 0.05 -25.08 -12.46
N GLN A 572 0.40 -23.85 -12.81
CA GLN A 572 1.76 -23.48 -13.23
C GLN A 572 2.00 -21.98 -12.97
N PHE A 573 3.10 -21.63 -12.32
CA PHE A 573 3.51 -20.23 -12.13
C PHE A 573 4.44 -19.77 -13.25
N ASP A 574 4.22 -18.54 -13.73
CA ASP A 574 5.00 -17.92 -14.79
C ASP A 574 6.15 -17.13 -14.13
N PRO A 575 7.42 -17.49 -14.38
CA PRO A 575 8.54 -16.84 -13.72
C PRO A 575 8.71 -15.41 -14.23
N LEU A 576 9.13 -14.51 -13.33
CA LEU A 576 9.36 -13.10 -13.62
C LEU A 576 10.86 -12.82 -13.62
N MET A 577 11.35 -12.16 -14.66
CA MET A 577 12.73 -11.70 -14.75
C MET A 577 12.76 -10.20 -15.05
N ILE A 578 13.60 -9.46 -14.32
CA ILE A 578 13.75 -8.01 -14.47
C ILE A 578 15.23 -7.68 -14.57
N GLY A 579 15.64 -7.02 -15.66
CA GLY A 579 16.96 -6.44 -15.83
C GLY A 579 16.89 -4.92 -15.68
N VAL A 580 17.72 -4.35 -14.84
CA VAL A 580 17.86 -2.89 -14.67
C VAL A 580 19.25 -2.49 -15.11
N LYS A 581 19.34 -1.55 -16.05
CA LYS A 581 20.59 -0.89 -16.46
C LYS A 581 20.55 0.59 -16.16
N ARG A 582 21.75 1.16 -16.03
CA ARG A 582 21.95 2.57 -15.75
C ARG A 582 22.85 3.18 -16.81
N TYR A 583 22.53 4.41 -17.20
CA TYR A 583 23.39 5.18 -18.06
C TYR A 583 23.45 6.64 -17.63
N ALA A 584 24.64 7.25 -17.74
CA ALA A 584 24.79 8.68 -17.52
C ALA A 584 24.20 9.47 -18.69
N LEU A 585 23.42 10.50 -18.35
CA LEU A 585 22.92 11.49 -19.29
C LEU A 585 23.82 12.73 -19.26
N PRO A 586 23.84 13.54 -20.34
CA PRO A 586 24.74 14.69 -20.46
C PRO A 586 24.46 15.86 -19.49
N GLY A 587 23.40 15.80 -18.69
CA GLY A 587 23.12 16.79 -17.63
C GLY A 587 23.79 16.43 -16.31
N LYS A 588 24.09 17.45 -15.51
CA LYS A 588 24.71 17.25 -14.18
C LYS A 588 23.82 16.34 -13.34
N ASP A 589 24.41 15.28 -12.78
CA ASP A 589 23.75 14.32 -11.89
C ASP A 589 22.47 13.68 -12.50
N MET A 590 22.39 13.54 -13.83
CA MET A 590 21.27 12.87 -14.51
C MET A 590 21.63 11.44 -14.92
N GLU A 591 20.72 10.51 -14.66
CA GLU A 591 20.83 9.12 -15.11
C GLU A 591 19.55 8.61 -15.76
N ARG A 592 19.70 7.70 -16.72
CA ARG A 592 18.62 6.91 -17.30
C ARG A 592 18.65 5.51 -16.72
N LEU A 593 17.54 5.09 -16.13
CA LEU A 593 17.30 3.70 -15.74
C LEU A 593 16.54 3.01 -16.87
N VAL A 594 17.09 1.94 -17.43
CA VAL A 594 16.40 1.08 -18.38
C VAL A 594 15.98 -0.19 -17.66
N ILE A 595 14.68 -0.43 -17.57
CA ILE A 595 14.05 -1.55 -16.88
C ILE A 595 13.38 -2.44 -17.93
N ASP A 596 13.95 -3.62 -18.14
CA ASP A 596 13.37 -4.68 -18.95
C ASP A 596 12.74 -5.71 -18.02
N ALA A 597 11.44 -5.95 -18.10
CA ALA A 597 10.76 -7.00 -17.33
C ALA A 597 10.07 -7.97 -18.27
N ASN A 598 10.30 -9.27 -18.07
CA ASN A 598 9.76 -10.34 -18.89
C ASN A 598 9.06 -11.37 -18.01
N VAL A 599 7.88 -11.80 -18.44
CA VAL A 599 7.19 -12.99 -17.93
C VAL A 599 7.21 -14.02 -19.05
N SER A 600 7.95 -15.10 -18.86
CA SER A 600 8.09 -16.15 -19.86
C SER A 600 8.42 -17.49 -19.20
N PRO A 601 7.67 -18.56 -19.48
CA PRO A 601 6.47 -18.64 -20.31
C PRO A 601 5.28 -17.90 -19.69
N PHE A 602 4.45 -17.28 -20.52
CA PHE A 602 3.21 -16.60 -20.13
C PHE A 602 2.00 -17.33 -20.70
N ASP A 603 1.06 -17.72 -19.84
CA ASP A 603 -0.18 -18.37 -20.27
C ASP A 603 -1.37 -17.39 -20.19
N GLU A 604 -1.92 -17.03 -21.35
CA GLU A 604 -3.04 -16.10 -21.47
C GLU A 604 -4.31 -16.56 -20.73
N GLY A 605 -4.51 -17.87 -20.62
CA GLY A 605 -5.70 -18.46 -19.98
C GLY A 605 -5.83 -18.06 -18.50
N LYS A 606 -4.69 -17.88 -17.81
CA LYS A 606 -4.62 -17.53 -16.39
C LYS A 606 -5.06 -16.10 -16.11
N TYR A 607 -4.73 -15.17 -17.01
CA TYR A 607 -4.98 -13.73 -16.86
C TYR A 607 -6.21 -13.27 -17.67
N GLY A 608 -7.11 -14.21 -17.98
CA GLY A 608 -8.08 -14.13 -19.07
C GLY A 608 -8.89 -12.84 -19.20
N TRP A 609 -9.27 -12.15 -18.12
CA TRP A 609 -10.01 -10.88 -18.28
C TRP A 609 -9.11 -9.70 -18.64
N LEU A 610 -7.92 -9.55 -18.02
CA LEU A 610 -6.97 -8.47 -18.33
C LEU A 610 -6.31 -8.70 -19.69
N ALA A 611 -5.82 -9.91 -19.93
CA ALA A 611 -5.17 -10.27 -21.19
C ALA A 611 -6.14 -10.30 -22.38
N SER A 612 -7.45 -10.51 -22.15
CA SER A 612 -8.45 -10.43 -23.22
C SER A 612 -8.70 -9.01 -23.72
N ILE A 613 -8.45 -7.98 -22.90
CA ILE A 613 -8.68 -6.58 -23.27
C ILE A 613 -7.57 -6.08 -24.19
N LEU A 614 -6.35 -6.60 -24.10
CA LEU A 614 -5.26 -6.22 -25.01
C LEU A 614 -5.55 -6.70 -26.44
N GLY A 615 -5.51 -5.75 -27.38
CA GLY A 615 -5.60 -5.98 -28.82
C GLY A 615 -4.26 -6.46 -29.41
N PRO A 616 -4.18 -6.77 -30.71
CA PRO A 616 -2.91 -7.15 -31.33
C PRO A 616 -1.87 -6.01 -31.26
N PRO A 617 -0.56 -6.32 -31.24
CA PRO A 617 0.48 -5.29 -31.40
C PRO A 617 0.27 -4.58 -32.73
N VAL A 618 0.33 -3.24 -32.71
CA VAL A 618 0.06 -2.42 -33.90
C VAL A 618 1.35 -1.73 -34.33
N ALA A 619 1.73 -1.90 -35.60
CA ALA A 619 2.89 -1.24 -36.21
C ALA A 619 2.63 0.23 -36.58
N GLN A 620 1.56 0.82 -36.02
CA GLN A 620 1.17 2.20 -36.22
C GLN A 620 1.01 2.86 -34.86
N ARG A 621 1.71 3.96 -34.64
CA ARG A 621 1.54 4.84 -33.48
C ARG A 621 0.69 6.03 -33.89
N ILE A 622 -0.14 6.51 -32.98
CA ILE A 622 -0.84 7.76 -33.17
C ILE A 622 0.11 8.90 -32.79
N THR A 623 0.31 9.86 -33.68
CA THR A 623 1.20 11.00 -33.40
C THR A 623 0.66 11.81 -32.21
N PRO A 624 1.47 12.08 -31.16
CA PRO A 624 1.08 13.02 -30.11
C PRO A 624 0.70 14.38 -30.71
N ALA A 625 -0.21 15.09 -30.06
CA ALA A 625 -0.45 16.48 -30.39
C ALA A 625 0.74 17.33 -29.93
N ALA A 626 0.99 18.42 -30.65
CA ALA A 626 2.06 19.34 -30.28
C ALA A 626 1.78 19.95 -28.89
N GLY A 627 2.71 19.78 -27.96
CA GLY A 627 2.57 20.23 -26.58
C GLY A 627 2.06 19.16 -25.59
N ASP A 628 1.88 17.91 -26.02
CA ASP A 628 1.56 16.82 -25.09
C ASP A 628 2.77 16.50 -24.21
N VAL A 629 2.57 16.51 -22.89
CA VAL A 629 3.59 16.11 -21.88
C VAL A 629 3.35 14.69 -21.40
N ILE A 630 2.10 14.22 -21.42
CA ILE A 630 1.74 12.84 -21.11
C ILE A 630 0.99 12.29 -22.31
N ASN A 631 1.44 11.16 -22.84
CA ASN A 631 0.76 10.42 -23.92
C ASN A 631 0.66 8.94 -23.54
N LEU A 632 -0.54 8.38 -23.60
CA LEU A 632 -0.79 6.96 -23.41
C LEU A 632 -1.53 6.43 -24.64
N GLN A 633 -1.05 5.34 -25.21
CA GLN A 633 -1.70 4.64 -26.32
C GLN A 633 -1.81 3.16 -25.97
N ALA A 634 -2.97 2.57 -26.22
CA ALA A 634 -3.22 1.16 -25.97
C ALA A 634 -4.06 0.55 -27.09
N SER A 635 -3.55 -0.53 -27.68
CA SER A 635 -4.33 -1.42 -28.54
C SER A 635 -5.24 -2.26 -27.66
N VAL A 636 -6.55 -2.07 -27.77
CA VAL A 636 -7.55 -2.73 -26.95
C VAL A 636 -8.63 -3.39 -27.80
N ARG A 637 -9.32 -4.38 -27.24
CA ARG A 637 -10.50 -5.04 -27.82
C ARG A 637 -11.51 -5.29 -26.71
N GLY A 638 -12.77 -5.56 -27.09
CA GLY A 638 -13.88 -5.77 -26.17
C GLY A 638 -13.70 -6.86 -25.11
N GLY A 639 -12.73 -7.75 -25.30
CA GLY A 639 -12.41 -8.86 -24.41
C GLY A 639 -13.59 -9.81 -24.21
N LEU A 640 -13.54 -10.60 -23.13
CA LEU A 640 -14.61 -11.54 -22.78
C LEU A 640 -15.89 -10.85 -22.29
N LEU A 641 -15.80 -9.59 -21.85
CA LEU A 641 -16.91 -8.85 -21.22
C LEU A 641 -17.80 -8.11 -22.23
N MET A 642 -17.24 -7.65 -23.35
CA MET A 642 -17.95 -6.89 -24.39
C MET A 642 -17.49 -7.31 -25.79
N PRO A 643 -17.72 -8.57 -26.21
CA PRO A 643 -17.16 -9.14 -27.44
C PRO A 643 -17.58 -8.40 -28.72
N SER A 644 -18.62 -7.56 -28.67
CA SER A 644 -19.08 -6.72 -29.77
C SER A 644 -18.15 -5.55 -30.10
N ILE A 645 -17.21 -5.19 -29.22
CA ILE A 645 -16.27 -4.08 -29.45
C ILE A 645 -15.04 -4.61 -30.22
N PRO A 646 -14.82 -4.17 -31.47
CA PRO A 646 -13.70 -4.62 -32.28
C PRO A 646 -12.35 -4.10 -31.74
N PRO A 647 -11.22 -4.68 -32.16
CA PRO A 647 -9.89 -4.14 -31.87
C PRO A 647 -9.78 -2.69 -32.36
N HIS A 648 -9.34 -1.79 -31.49
CA HIS A 648 -9.13 -0.38 -31.75
C HIS A 648 -7.99 0.15 -30.86
N GLN A 649 -7.36 1.23 -31.27
CA GLN A 649 -6.40 1.97 -30.47
C GLN A 649 -7.14 3.03 -29.66
N LEU A 650 -7.00 2.97 -28.35
CA LEU A 650 -7.29 4.08 -27.47
C LEU A 650 -6.02 4.90 -27.26
N PHE A 651 -6.13 6.22 -27.34
CA PHE A 651 -5.03 7.12 -27.06
C PHE A 651 -5.50 8.27 -26.16
N LEU A 652 -4.63 8.74 -25.29
CA LEU A 652 -4.88 9.83 -24.35
C LEU A 652 -3.67 10.75 -24.37
N GLY A 653 -3.90 12.05 -24.46
CA GLY A 653 -2.88 13.08 -24.34
C GLY A 653 -3.24 14.11 -23.28
N VAL A 654 -2.24 14.57 -22.52
CA VAL A 654 -2.36 15.70 -21.60
C VAL A 654 -1.40 16.79 -22.07
N GLN A 655 -1.94 17.98 -22.32
CA GLN A 655 -1.19 19.12 -22.83
C GLN A 655 -0.46 19.88 -21.73
N ASP A 656 0.67 20.49 -22.10
CA ASP A 656 1.40 21.45 -21.28
C ASP A 656 0.67 22.80 -21.22
N ALA A 657 -0.50 22.81 -20.58
CA ALA A 657 -1.33 23.99 -20.45
C ALA A 657 -1.69 24.24 -18.98
N ALA A 658 -2.01 25.50 -18.67
CA ALA A 658 -2.50 25.84 -17.34
C ALA A 658 -3.83 25.10 -17.06
N PRO A 659 -4.06 24.64 -15.83
CA PRO A 659 -5.31 23.96 -15.48
C PRO A 659 -6.52 24.87 -15.70
N LEU A 660 -7.65 24.26 -16.09
CA LEU A 660 -8.83 25.00 -16.55
C LEU A 660 -9.66 25.64 -15.42
N LEU A 661 -9.46 25.20 -14.17
CA LEU A 661 -10.17 25.66 -12.97
C LEU A 661 -9.26 25.55 -11.73
N ASP A 662 -9.46 26.42 -10.74
CA ASP A 662 -8.78 26.30 -9.45
C ASP A 662 -9.20 25.01 -8.71
N PRO A 663 -8.24 24.25 -8.15
CA PRO A 663 -8.53 23.04 -7.40
C PRO A 663 -9.20 23.39 -6.06
N ALA A 664 -10.53 23.38 -6.01
CA ALA A 664 -11.28 23.51 -4.77
C ALA A 664 -11.45 22.16 -4.03
N PRO A 665 -11.31 22.11 -2.69
CA PRO A 665 -11.49 20.89 -1.91
C PRO A 665 -12.98 20.59 -1.70
N ASN A 666 -13.52 19.50 -2.27
CA ASN A 666 -14.57 18.64 -1.67
C ASN A 666 -15.17 17.58 -2.63
N ASP A 667 -15.80 16.58 -2.01
CA ASP A 667 -15.53 15.15 -2.25
C ASP A 667 -16.78 14.32 -2.66
N LEU A 668 -17.15 14.38 -3.94
CA LEU A 668 -18.05 13.36 -4.54
C LEU A 668 -17.88 13.26 -6.07
N PHE A 669 -17.39 14.33 -6.70
CA PHE A 669 -17.09 14.40 -8.14
C PHE A 669 -15.59 14.54 -8.42
N ARG A 670 -14.71 14.08 -7.51
CA ARG A 670 -13.25 14.28 -7.57
C ARG A 670 -12.66 13.83 -8.92
N VAL A 671 -13.04 12.65 -9.40
CA VAL A 671 -12.60 12.13 -10.71
C VAL A 671 -13.12 12.98 -11.87
N LEU A 672 -14.40 13.35 -11.87
CA LEU A 672 -14.98 14.17 -12.94
C LEU A 672 -14.38 15.59 -12.95
N ARG A 673 -14.10 16.17 -11.77
CA ARG A 673 -13.45 17.47 -11.65
C ARG A 673 -12.00 17.39 -12.10
N LEU A 674 -11.26 16.35 -11.70
CA LEU A 674 -9.90 16.10 -12.18
C LEU A 674 -9.84 16.02 -13.71
N LEU A 675 -10.76 15.27 -14.32
CA LEU A 675 -10.86 15.18 -15.78
C LEU A 675 -11.23 16.51 -16.45
N ARG A 676 -11.99 17.38 -15.76
CA ARG A 676 -12.33 18.73 -16.23
C ARG A 676 -11.22 19.76 -16.03
N THR A 677 -10.40 19.62 -14.99
CA THR A 677 -9.30 20.55 -14.67
C THR A 677 -8.05 20.24 -15.49
N THR A 678 -7.86 18.96 -15.85
CA THR A 678 -6.73 18.48 -16.63
C THR A 678 -6.95 18.82 -18.12
N PRO A 679 -6.06 19.60 -18.75
CA PRO A 679 -6.15 19.92 -20.18
C PRO A 679 -5.73 18.71 -21.01
N GLY A 680 -6.63 17.74 -21.14
CA GLY A 680 -6.35 16.47 -21.83
C GLY A 680 -7.47 16.04 -22.76
N TYR A 681 -7.17 15.04 -23.59
CA TYR A 681 -8.10 14.44 -24.53
C TYR A 681 -7.99 12.91 -24.51
N LEU A 682 -9.08 12.23 -24.84
CA LEU A 682 -9.16 10.78 -24.98
C LEU A 682 -9.76 10.43 -26.34
N GLY A 683 -9.04 9.68 -27.15
CA GLY A 683 -9.44 9.32 -28.50
C GLY A 683 -9.42 7.83 -28.80
N GLY A 684 -10.16 7.45 -29.85
CA GLY A 684 -10.23 6.10 -30.39
C GLY A 684 -10.04 6.08 -31.92
N TRP A 685 -9.31 5.09 -32.43
CA TRP A 685 -9.05 4.87 -33.86
C TRP A 685 -8.96 3.36 -34.20
N PRO A 686 -9.39 2.87 -35.39
CA PRO A 686 -10.13 3.56 -36.46
C PRO A 686 -11.64 3.63 -36.18
N LYS A 687 -12.07 3.12 -35.02
CA LYS A 687 -13.45 3.17 -34.53
C LYS A 687 -13.45 3.75 -33.11
N PRO A 688 -14.55 4.37 -32.67
CA PRO A 688 -14.64 4.93 -31.32
C PRO A 688 -14.57 3.83 -30.25
N GLY A 689 -15.02 2.62 -30.56
CA GLY A 689 -14.89 1.44 -29.71
C GLY A 689 -15.56 1.65 -28.35
N TYR A 690 -14.77 1.68 -27.28
CA TYR A 690 -15.27 1.96 -25.92
C TYR A 690 -15.92 3.34 -25.78
N LEU A 691 -15.55 4.32 -26.61
CA LEU A 691 -16.09 5.69 -26.54
C LEU A 691 -17.57 5.78 -26.96
N ASP A 692 -18.11 4.76 -27.65
CA ASP A 692 -19.53 4.70 -28.03
C ASP A 692 -20.45 4.21 -26.90
N LEU A 693 -19.89 3.70 -25.80
CA LEU A 693 -20.67 3.29 -24.62
C LEU A 693 -21.16 4.47 -23.77
N LEU A 694 -20.58 5.65 -23.95
CA LEU A 694 -21.08 6.86 -23.30
C LEU A 694 -22.49 7.15 -23.86
N PRO A 695 -23.45 7.66 -23.08
CA PRO A 695 -24.79 7.98 -23.58
C PRO A 695 -24.74 9.21 -24.52
N VAL A 696 -24.23 9.01 -25.74
CA VAL A 696 -23.92 10.04 -26.75
C VAL A 696 -25.17 10.54 -27.47
N GLY A 697 -26.23 9.72 -27.53
CA GLY A 697 -27.40 9.98 -28.38
C GLY A 697 -28.45 10.93 -27.83
N LEU A 698 -28.27 11.53 -26.65
CA LEU A 698 -29.34 12.29 -25.99
C LEU A 698 -29.30 13.81 -26.22
N LEU A 699 -28.18 14.43 -26.64
CA LEU A 699 -28.11 15.89 -26.81
C LEU A 699 -27.03 16.32 -27.83
N GLY A 700 -27.43 17.09 -28.84
CA GLY A 700 -26.54 17.86 -29.74
C GLY A 700 -26.51 17.37 -31.20
N GLN A 701 -26.68 18.29 -32.17
CA GLN A 701 -26.38 18.03 -33.58
C GLN A 701 -24.89 18.28 -33.85
N ARG A 702 -24.27 17.42 -34.66
CA ARG A 702 -22.88 17.58 -35.12
C ARG A 702 -22.76 18.84 -35.97
N ASP A 703 -21.77 19.68 -35.68
CA ASP A 703 -21.50 20.88 -36.48
C ASP A 703 -20.76 20.54 -37.79
N ALA A 704 -20.59 21.55 -38.66
CA ALA A 704 -19.94 21.40 -39.96
C ALA A 704 -18.45 20.98 -39.87
N PHE A 705 -17.81 21.16 -38.70
CA PHE A 705 -16.41 20.83 -38.46
C PHE A 705 -16.24 19.51 -37.70
N GLY A 706 -17.35 18.82 -37.42
CA GLY A 706 -17.37 17.50 -36.82
C GLY A 706 -17.40 17.49 -35.29
N PHE A 707 -17.66 18.63 -34.65
CA PHE A 707 -17.78 18.72 -33.20
C PHE A 707 -19.21 18.51 -32.73
N THR A 708 -19.34 17.87 -31.58
CA THR A 708 -20.61 17.65 -30.88
C THR A 708 -20.42 17.96 -29.40
N ARG A 709 -21.31 18.76 -28.81
CA ARG A 709 -21.32 19.04 -27.37
C ARG A 709 -22.20 18.02 -26.65
N LEU A 710 -21.61 17.31 -25.70
CA LEU A 710 -22.26 16.26 -24.91
C LEU A 710 -22.69 16.79 -23.52
N LEU A 711 -23.36 15.92 -22.76
CA LEU A 711 -23.69 16.17 -21.35
C LEU A 711 -22.45 16.51 -20.52
N LEU A 712 -22.64 17.27 -19.44
CA LEU A 712 -21.58 17.63 -18.49
C LEU A 712 -20.42 18.43 -19.11
N GLY A 713 -20.65 19.11 -20.24
CA GLY A 713 -19.66 19.99 -20.86
C GLY A 713 -18.54 19.27 -21.60
N LEU A 714 -18.67 17.97 -21.85
CA LEU A 714 -17.74 17.19 -22.66
C LEU A 714 -17.97 17.50 -24.14
N TRP A 715 -16.90 17.65 -24.92
CA TRP A 715 -16.92 17.83 -26.36
C TRP A 715 -16.39 16.58 -27.05
N ARG A 716 -16.95 16.25 -28.22
CA ARG A 716 -16.49 15.18 -29.10
C ARG A 716 -16.14 15.75 -30.46
N TRP A 717 -14.99 15.40 -31.00
CA TRP A 717 -14.64 15.61 -32.40
C TRP A 717 -14.62 14.26 -33.11
N GLU A 718 -15.25 14.18 -34.27
CA GLU A 718 -15.21 13.02 -35.15
C GLU A 718 -14.71 13.42 -36.54
N GLY A 719 -13.71 12.71 -37.05
CA GLY A 719 -13.15 12.96 -38.38
C GLY A 719 -12.05 11.97 -38.75
N ALA A 720 -11.94 11.63 -40.04
CA ALA A 720 -10.87 10.77 -40.56
C ALA A 720 -10.69 9.41 -39.83
N GLY A 721 -11.79 8.82 -39.31
CA GLY A 721 -11.76 7.58 -38.53
C GLY A 721 -11.38 7.73 -37.05
N PHE A 722 -11.18 8.97 -36.58
CA PHE A 722 -10.95 9.29 -35.19
C PHE A 722 -12.24 9.74 -34.50
N SER A 723 -12.36 9.37 -33.24
CA SER A 723 -13.31 9.96 -32.29
C SER A 723 -12.54 10.42 -31.06
N VAL A 724 -12.52 11.72 -30.79
CA VAL A 724 -11.73 12.31 -29.70
C VAL A 724 -12.65 13.09 -28.76
N LEU A 725 -12.45 12.93 -27.45
CA LEU A 725 -13.22 13.56 -26.39
C LEU A 725 -12.32 14.48 -25.56
N SER A 726 -12.81 15.66 -25.17
CA SER A 726 -12.17 16.52 -24.17
C SER A 726 -13.21 17.40 -23.48
N PHE A 727 -12.93 17.83 -22.26
CA PHE A 727 -13.72 18.88 -21.60
C PHE A 727 -13.35 20.29 -22.09
N ASP A 728 -12.24 20.43 -22.81
CA ASP A 728 -11.82 21.68 -23.44
C ASP A 728 -11.94 21.61 -24.96
N ARG A 729 -12.72 22.54 -25.52
CA ARG A 729 -12.86 22.67 -26.96
C ARG A 729 -11.55 23.11 -27.61
N ASN A 730 -10.75 23.96 -26.97
CA ASN A 730 -9.50 24.45 -27.53
C ASN A 730 -8.48 23.31 -27.69
N VAL A 731 -8.41 22.41 -26.70
CA VAL A 731 -7.59 21.18 -26.79
C VAL A 731 -8.06 20.35 -27.98
N LEU A 732 -9.38 20.12 -28.14
CA LEU A 732 -9.89 19.39 -29.30
C LEU A 732 -9.59 20.09 -30.62
N ASP A 733 -9.71 21.41 -30.73
CA ASP A 733 -9.38 22.15 -31.95
C ASP A 733 -7.88 22.01 -32.31
N GLN A 734 -7.01 21.92 -31.31
CA GLN A 734 -5.58 21.71 -31.54
C GLN A 734 -5.23 20.31 -32.01
N VAL A 735 -5.99 19.31 -31.55
CA VAL A 735 -5.83 17.87 -31.84
C VAL A 735 -6.54 17.50 -33.15
N ALA A 736 -7.70 18.09 -33.41
CA ALA A 736 -8.56 17.84 -34.57
C ALA A 736 -7.81 18.06 -35.88
N GLY A 737 -7.80 17.03 -36.74
CA GLY A 737 -7.15 17.07 -38.06
C GLY A 737 -5.61 17.00 -38.04
N LYS A 738 -4.97 17.00 -36.86
CA LYS A 738 -3.51 16.86 -36.71
C LYS A 738 -3.07 15.47 -36.30
N VAL A 739 -3.90 14.75 -35.56
CA VAL A 739 -3.65 13.37 -35.16
C VAL A 739 -3.67 12.45 -36.39
N ARG A 740 -2.61 11.65 -36.57
CA ARG A 740 -2.48 10.71 -37.70
C ARG A 740 -1.83 9.42 -37.23
N PRO A 741 -2.15 8.28 -37.86
CA PRO A 741 -1.36 7.07 -37.69
C PRO A 741 -0.01 7.26 -38.42
N GLU A 742 1.08 7.01 -37.72
CA GLU A 742 2.45 6.99 -38.24
C GLU A 742 3.01 5.57 -38.07
N ALA A 743 3.74 5.08 -39.08
CA ALA A 743 4.43 3.81 -38.94
C ALA A 743 5.50 3.91 -37.85
N THR A 744 5.58 2.90 -36.99
CA THR A 744 6.63 2.78 -35.97
C THR A 744 7.47 1.55 -36.26
N GLU A 745 8.78 1.66 -36.08
CA GLU A 745 9.70 0.52 -36.21
C GLU A 745 9.53 -0.46 -35.02
N ASP A 746 9.09 0.05 -33.87
CA ASP A 746 8.80 -0.74 -32.67
C ASP A 746 7.29 -0.87 -32.45
N PRO A 747 6.68 -2.00 -32.82
CA PRO A 747 5.28 -2.25 -32.51
C PRO A 747 5.11 -2.42 -30.99
N ALA A 748 4.12 -1.71 -30.44
CA ALA A 748 3.75 -1.78 -29.03
C ALA A 748 2.25 -2.03 -28.88
N GLN A 749 1.84 -2.80 -27.85
CA GLN A 749 0.42 -2.87 -27.47
C GLN A 749 0.03 -1.74 -26.52
N VAL A 750 0.90 -1.41 -25.56
CA VAL A 750 0.76 -0.20 -24.73
C VAL A 750 2.02 0.61 -24.85
N LEU A 751 1.85 1.91 -25.06
CA LEU A 751 2.92 2.90 -25.10
C LEU A 751 2.54 4.04 -24.16
N LEU A 752 3.37 4.33 -23.18
CA LEU A 752 3.25 5.48 -22.31
C LEU A 752 4.51 6.34 -22.48
N SER A 753 4.31 7.63 -22.67
CA SER A 753 5.37 8.64 -22.69
C SER A 753 4.98 9.75 -21.73
N VAL A 754 5.90 10.10 -20.84
CA VAL A 754 5.80 11.20 -19.90
C VAL A 754 7.06 12.03 -20.05
N GLY A 755 6.92 13.28 -20.46
CA GLY A 755 8.02 14.25 -20.53
C GLY A 755 8.42 14.78 -19.15
N ASP A 756 9.34 15.74 -19.14
CA ASP A 756 9.77 16.41 -17.92
C ASP A 756 8.64 17.27 -17.33
N LEU A 757 8.08 16.78 -16.22
CA LEU A 757 7.00 17.46 -15.48
C LEU A 757 7.53 18.60 -14.60
N SER A 758 8.82 18.63 -14.27
CA SER A 758 9.39 19.62 -13.35
C SER A 758 9.38 21.04 -13.92
N ASN A 759 9.47 21.17 -15.24
CA ASN A 759 9.43 22.45 -15.97
C ASN A 759 8.09 22.71 -16.69
N SER A 760 7.09 21.83 -16.50
CA SER A 760 5.80 21.92 -17.17
C SER A 760 4.89 22.97 -16.52
N ARG A 761 3.97 23.53 -17.32
CA ARG A 761 2.84 24.36 -16.85
C ARG A 761 1.82 23.59 -16.01
N LEU A 762 1.91 22.26 -15.99
CA LEU A 762 1.13 21.38 -15.11
C LEU A 762 1.72 21.27 -13.69
N SER A 763 2.94 21.77 -13.47
CA SER A 763 3.64 21.69 -12.18
C SER A 763 2.76 22.17 -11.01
N SER A 764 2.07 23.29 -11.14
CA SER A 764 1.17 23.82 -10.10
C SER A 764 -0.02 22.90 -9.79
N LEU A 765 -0.58 22.23 -10.81
CA LEU A 765 -1.64 21.24 -10.63
C LEU A 765 -1.09 20.00 -9.92
N ILE A 766 0.10 19.52 -10.32
CA ILE A 766 0.77 18.38 -9.70
C ILE A 766 1.08 18.70 -8.24
N ASP A 767 1.69 19.85 -7.97
CA ASP A 767 1.99 20.34 -6.62
C ASP A 767 0.75 20.42 -5.76
N SER A 768 -0.36 20.97 -6.27
CA SER A 768 -1.63 21.02 -5.56
C SER A 768 -2.19 19.62 -5.24
N MET A 769 -2.14 18.68 -6.19
CA MET A 769 -2.59 17.31 -5.97
C MET A 769 -1.71 16.57 -4.96
N TYR A 770 -0.39 16.70 -5.09
CA TYR A 770 0.59 16.11 -4.18
C TYR A 770 0.44 16.67 -2.77
N PHE A 771 0.36 17.99 -2.64
CA PHE A 771 0.13 18.68 -1.38
C PHE A 771 -1.18 18.25 -0.73
N THR A 772 -2.29 18.23 -1.49
CA THR A 772 -3.59 17.80 -0.95
C THR A 772 -3.51 16.38 -0.40
N ARG A 773 -2.88 15.45 -1.13
CA ARG A 773 -2.73 14.07 -0.70
C ARG A 773 -1.81 13.94 0.52
N ALA A 774 -0.67 14.63 0.51
CA ALA A 774 0.30 14.63 1.60
C ALA A 774 -0.31 15.25 2.87
N HIS A 775 -0.91 16.44 2.76
CA HIS A 775 -1.60 17.09 3.85
C HIS A 775 -2.72 16.22 4.44
N GLN A 776 -3.54 15.57 3.60
CA GLN A 776 -4.58 14.64 4.04
C GLN A 776 -3.99 13.45 4.81
N ALA A 777 -2.91 12.83 4.28
CA ALA A 777 -2.20 11.74 4.93
C ALA A 777 -1.63 12.15 6.30
N SER A 778 -1.01 13.34 6.35
CA SER A 778 -0.40 13.90 7.54
C SER A 778 -1.45 14.24 8.61
N ILE A 779 -2.60 14.80 8.22
CA ILE A 779 -3.74 15.02 9.12
C ILE A 779 -4.31 13.70 9.64
N GLY A 780 -4.31 12.64 8.81
CA GLY A 780 -4.70 11.29 9.20
C GLY A 780 -3.97 10.83 10.47
N ASN A 781 -2.65 11.01 10.52
CA ASN A 781 -1.85 10.69 11.71
C ASN A 781 -2.24 11.54 12.92
N ALA A 782 -2.43 12.86 12.77
CA ALA A 782 -2.87 13.69 13.89
C ALA A 782 -4.26 13.29 14.42
N LYS A 783 -5.16 12.84 13.53
CA LYS A 783 -6.46 12.26 13.90
C LYS A 783 -6.31 10.93 14.65
N LEU A 784 -5.31 10.10 14.32
CA LEU A 784 -4.97 8.90 15.09
C LEU A 784 -4.53 9.26 16.50
N LEU A 785 -3.59 10.21 16.65
CA LEU A 785 -3.12 10.68 17.96
C LEU A 785 -4.27 11.22 18.81
N GLN A 786 -5.15 12.02 18.19
CA GLN A 786 -6.35 12.53 18.84
C GLN A 786 -7.35 11.42 19.21
N MET A 787 -7.52 10.41 18.35
CA MET A 787 -8.36 9.27 18.64
C MET A 787 -7.84 8.51 19.86
N LEU A 788 -6.53 8.32 20.00
CA LEU A 788 -5.95 7.67 21.19
C LEU A 788 -6.29 8.44 22.48
N THR A 789 -6.24 9.77 22.45
CA THR A 789 -6.69 10.59 23.59
C THR A 789 -8.19 10.48 23.83
N ASN A 790 -9.03 10.56 22.78
CA ASN A 790 -10.49 10.57 22.91
C ASN A 790 -11.08 9.21 23.30
N GLN A 791 -10.52 8.11 22.79
CA GLN A 791 -11.10 6.77 22.94
C GLN A 791 -10.43 5.97 24.05
N PHE A 792 -9.13 6.16 24.27
CA PHE A 792 -8.34 5.40 25.26
C PHE A 792 -7.83 6.26 26.42
N HIS A 793 -8.22 7.54 26.49
CA HIS A 793 -7.81 8.48 27.55
C HIS A 793 -6.28 8.59 27.71
N VAL A 794 -5.54 8.36 26.62
CA VAL A 794 -4.08 8.49 26.59
C VAL A 794 -3.72 9.96 26.69
N SER A 795 -2.73 10.29 27.53
CA SER A 795 -2.26 11.66 27.64
C SER A 795 -1.74 12.15 26.29
N GLN A 796 -1.97 13.43 25.97
CA GLN A 796 -1.56 13.95 24.66
C GLN A 796 -0.05 13.79 24.41
N ALA A 797 0.78 13.87 25.46
CA ALA A 797 2.23 13.73 25.36
C ALA A 797 2.69 12.29 25.04
N GLU A 798 1.98 11.28 25.53
CA GLU A 798 2.32 9.86 25.30
C GLU A 798 1.72 9.32 24.00
N ALA A 799 0.75 10.03 23.40
CA ALA A 799 -0.02 9.54 22.26
C ALA A 799 0.84 9.20 21.04
N LEU A 800 1.93 9.93 20.79
CA LEU A 800 2.82 9.68 19.64
C LEU A 800 3.56 8.36 19.80
N THR A 801 4.32 8.22 20.89
CA THR A 801 5.08 6.99 21.18
C THR A 801 4.15 5.76 21.21
N LEU A 802 2.98 5.89 21.85
CA LEU A 802 2.03 4.78 21.89
C LEU A 802 1.46 4.44 20.50
N ALA A 803 1.19 5.44 19.66
CA ALA A 803 0.71 5.18 18.30
C ALA A 803 1.74 4.40 17.49
N GLU A 804 3.01 4.80 17.58
CA GLU A 804 4.13 4.16 16.89
C GLU A 804 4.37 2.73 17.37
N ASP A 805 4.33 2.50 18.69
CA ASP A 805 4.41 1.17 19.30
C ASP A 805 3.26 0.26 18.83
N LEU A 806 2.04 0.80 18.81
CA LEU A 806 0.83 0.07 18.42
C LEU A 806 0.88 -0.34 16.93
N ILE A 807 1.27 0.55 16.03
CA ILE A 807 1.37 0.25 14.59
C ILE A 807 2.69 -0.46 14.22
N GLY A 808 3.69 -0.45 15.10
CA GLY A 808 5.03 -0.99 14.89
C GLY A 808 5.78 -0.27 13.76
N ALA A 809 5.60 1.05 13.65
CA ALA A 809 6.17 1.93 12.63
C ALA A 809 6.21 3.38 13.13
N ASP A 810 7.15 4.16 12.61
CA ASP A 810 7.27 5.58 12.91
C ASP A 810 6.23 6.38 12.12
N LEU A 811 5.60 7.38 12.74
CA LEU A 811 4.66 8.27 12.07
C LEU A 811 5.41 9.37 11.32
N VAL A 812 5.37 9.33 9.99
CA VAL A 812 6.08 10.27 9.13
C VAL A 812 5.12 11.32 8.58
N CYS A 813 5.45 12.60 8.76
CA CYS A 813 4.74 13.64 8.05
C CYS A 813 5.16 13.65 6.58
N THR A 814 4.22 13.30 5.70
CA THR A 814 4.41 13.30 4.23
C THR A 814 4.71 14.69 3.62
N LEU A 815 4.60 15.77 4.40
CA LEU A 815 5.03 17.11 4.02
C LEU A 815 6.47 17.43 4.45
N GLY A 816 7.17 16.51 5.11
CA GLY A 816 8.56 16.67 5.56
C GLY A 816 8.73 17.42 6.89
N GLY A 817 7.66 17.56 7.68
CA GLY A 817 7.71 18.16 9.02
C GLY A 817 7.79 17.14 10.15
N GLU A 818 7.80 17.62 11.38
CA GLU A 818 7.74 16.82 12.60
C GLU A 818 6.39 17.05 13.29
N TYR A 819 5.88 16.05 14.01
CA TYR A 819 4.65 16.19 14.79
C TYR A 819 4.97 16.75 16.17
N GLU A 820 4.33 17.87 16.51
CA GLU A 820 4.52 18.55 17.79
C GLU A 820 3.17 18.95 18.40
N LEU A 821 3.13 19.03 19.73
CA LEU A 821 2.02 19.66 20.43
C LEU A 821 2.20 21.18 20.38
N GLN A 822 1.35 21.84 19.60
CA GLN A 822 1.32 23.29 19.46
C GLN A 822 0.00 23.86 20.00
N PRO A 823 0.01 25.05 20.63
CA PRO A 823 -1.22 25.71 21.04
C PRO A 823 -2.06 26.09 19.83
N ASP A 824 -3.36 25.79 19.87
CA ASP A 824 -4.34 26.29 18.91
C ASP A 824 -4.69 27.77 19.18
N ARG A 825 -5.65 28.30 18.43
CA ARG A 825 -6.13 29.70 18.58
C ARG A 825 -6.73 30.02 19.96
N TYR A 826 -7.02 29.00 20.75
CA TYR A 826 -7.58 29.06 22.09
C TYR A 826 -6.58 28.56 23.15
N GLU A 827 -5.29 28.47 22.80
CA GLU A 827 -4.20 27.99 23.66
C GLU A 827 -4.32 26.51 24.08
N ASN A 828 -5.17 25.73 23.42
CA ASN A 828 -5.25 24.29 23.67
C ASN A 828 -4.12 23.56 22.93
N ALA A 829 -3.45 22.65 23.61
CA ALA A 829 -2.46 21.79 22.96
C ALA A 829 -3.14 20.88 21.92
N GLN A 830 -2.60 20.92 20.70
CA GLN A 830 -3.06 20.16 19.55
C GLN A 830 -1.86 19.61 18.78
N TRP A 831 -1.94 18.34 18.40
CA TRP A 831 -0.97 17.74 17.49
C TRP A 831 -1.04 18.40 16.12
N ARG A 832 0.08 19.01 15.72
CA ARG A 832 0.25 19.65 14.40
C ARG A 832 1.60 19.26 13.83
N SER A 833 1.69 19.20 12.50
CA SER A 833 3.01 19.14 11.89
C SER A 833 3.61 20.54 11.73
N THR A 834 4.91 20.67 11.96
CA THR A 834 5.68 21.89 11.70
C THR A 834 5.64 22.34 10.23
N ALA A 835 5.29 21.44 9.30
CA ALA A 835 5.17 21.73 7.86
C ALA A 835 3.76 22.15 7.42
N TRP A 836 2.77 22.19 8.32
CA TRP A 836 1.41 22.60 7.94
C TRP A 836 1.30 24.12 7.76
N PRO A 837 0.54 24.59 6.74
CA PRO A 837 0.33 26.01 6.54
C PRO A 837 -0.39 26.66 7.73
N VAL A 838 0.01 27.89 8.05
CA VAL A 838 -0.60 28.68 9.13
C VAL A 838 -1.87 29.37 8.61
N GLY A 839 -3.05 28.82 8.92
CA GLY A 839 -4.34 29.44 8.61
C GLY A 839 -5.46 28.44 8.31
N PRO A 840 -6.75 28.86 8.36
CA PRO A 840 -7.91 27.98 8.21
C PRO A 840 -8.12 27.43 6.79
N GLN A 841 -7.48 28.02 5.76
CA GLN A 841 -7.73 27.65 4.36
C GLN A 841 -6.70 26.74 3.71
N GLY A 842 -5.67 26.28 4.43
CA GLY A 842 -4.77 25.22 3.96
C GLY A 842 -4.38 25.30 2.48
N GLY A 843 -4.04 26.50 2.00
CA GLY A 843 -3.61 26.70 0.62
C GLY A 843 -2.26 26.02 0.38
N LEU A 844 -1.95 25.76 -0.89
CA LEU A 844 -0.62 25.30 -1.28
C LEU A 844 0.44 26.29 -0.73
N PRO A 845 1.37 25.86 0.15
CA PRO A 845 2.38 26.75 0.72
C PRO A 845 3.25 27.36 -0.39
N ASP A 846 3.65 28.61 -0.21
CA ASP A 846 4.56 29.28 -1.14
C ASP A 846 5.87 28.48 -1.26
N GLY A 847 6.21 28.07 -2.49
CA GLY A 847 7.41 27.28 -2.78
C GLY A 847 7.30 25.78 -2.50
N TYR A 848 6.10 25.25 -2.19
CA TYR A 848 5.90 23.80 -2.14
C TYR A 848 6.13 23.18 -3.53
N HIS A 849 6.95 22.13 -3.57
CA HIS A 849 7.16 21.33 -4.77
C HIS A 849 7.01 19.84 -4.43
N ALA A 850 6.27 19.13 -5.26
CA ALA A 850 6.05 17.70 -5.14
C ALA A 850 7.38 16.95 -5.15
N GLN A 851 7.58 16.06 -4.17
CA GLN A 851 8.83 15.29 -4.01
C GLN A 851 9.18 14.52 -5.29
N ALA A 852 8.19 13.95 -5.98
CA ALA A 852 8.40 13.26 -7.26
C ALA A 852 9.06 14.16 -8.32
N MET A 853 8.73 15.46 -8.36
CA MET A 853 9.30 16.40 -9.33
C MET A 853 10.76 16.77 -9.04
N THR A 854 11.26 16.50 -7.82
CA THR A 854 12.67 16.76 -7.49
C THR A 854 13.62 15.87 -8.28
N TRP A 855 13.20 14.63 -8.56
CA TRP A 855 14.02 13.61 -9.20
C TRP A 855 13.50 13.15 -10.56
N PHE A 856 12.18 13.18 -10.83
CA PHE A 856 11.62 12.67 -12.08
C PHE A 856 11.88 13.62 -13.27
N ARG A 857 12.39 13.12 -14.39
CA ARG A 857 12.65 13.91 -15.62
C ARG A 857 11.98 13.35 -16.87
N GLY A 858 11.52 12.10 -16.86
CA GLY A 858 10.75 11.53 -17.96
C GLY A 858 10.60 10.02 -17.84
N LEU A 859 9.58 9.47 -18.49
CA LEU A 859 9.32 8.03 -18.56
C LEU A 859 8.85 7.65 -19.96
N GLU A 860 9.53 6.71 -20.59
CA GLU A 860 8.98 5.94 -21.70
C GLU A 860 8.68 4.53 -21.21
N LEU A 861 7.52 3.98 -21.55
CA LEU A 861 7.13 2.63 -21.19
C LEU A 861 6.43 1.96 -22.36
N ARG A 862 6.84 0.73 -22.66
CA ARG A 862 6.32 -0.11 -23.74
C ARG A 862 5.94 -1.47 -23.16
N LEU A 863 4.74 -1.93 -23.47
CA LEU A 863 4.26 -3.27 -23.09
C LEU A 863 3.86 -4.04 -24.35
N ASN A 864 4.35 -5.27 -24.44
CA ASN A 864 4.10 -6.18 -25.54
C ASN A 864 3.75 -7.58 -25.03
N LYS A 865 2.58 -8.08 -25.43
CA LYS A 865 2.21 -9.49 -25.30
C LYS A 865 2.53 -10.20 -26.62
N LEU A 866 3.48 -11.11 -26.55
CA LEU A 866 3.90 -12.01 -27.61
C LEU A 866 3.39 -13.42 -27.29
N ASP A 867 3.49 -14.32 -28.26
CA ASP A 867 3.05 -15.71 -28.05
C ASP A 867 3.88 -16.36 -26.93
N GLY A 868 3.22 -16.71 -25.83
CA GLY A 868 3.88 -17.27 -24.64
C GLY A 868 4.77 -16.31 -23.85
N ARG A 869 4.70 -14.98 -24.06
CA ARG A 869 5.56 -14.01 -23.36
C ARG A 869 4.89 -12.64 -23.16
N LEU A 870 5.11 -12.03 -21.99
CA LEU A 870 4.78 -10.62 -21.74
C LEU A 870 6.09 -9.85 -21.49
N GLU A 871 6.33 -8.80 -22.27
CA GLU A 871 7.52 -7.96 -22.19
C GLU A 871 7.14 -6.52 -21.85
N LEU A 872 7.80 -5.96 -20.85
CA LEU A 872 7.75 -4.56 -20.47
C LEU A 872 9.15 -3.97 -20.64
N HIS A 873 9.24 -2.85 -21.34
CA HIS A 873 10.46 -2.05 -21.44
C HIS A 873 10.15 -0.65 -20.94
N ALA A 874 10.90 -0.15 -19.97
CA ALA A 874 10.74 1.20 -19.44
C ALA A 874 12.08 1.94 -19.37
N GLU A 875 12.10 3.18 -19.86
CA GLU A 875 13.21 4.11 -19.70
C GLU A 875 12.78 5.25 -18.78
N LEU A 876 13.40 5.34 -17.60
CA LEU A 876 13.15 6.38 -16.60
C LEU A 876 14.34 7.33 -16.53
N ASP A 877 14.12 8.59 -16.86
CA ASP A 877 15.09 9.66 -16.70
C ASP A 877 14.94 10.27 -15.30
N MET A 878 16.04 10.33 -14.56
CA MET A 878 16.04 10.85 -13.20
C MET A 878 17.24 11.75 -12.88
N GLN A 879 17.00 12.69 -11.98
CA GLN A 879 17.97 13.59 -11.37
C GLN A 879 18.37 13.07 -9.99
N ARG A 880 19.67 12.87 -9.78
CA ARG A 880 20.28 12.44 -8.52
C ARG A 880 20.57 13.62 -7.60
N LYS A 881 20.73 13.33 -6.31
CA LYS A 881 21.25 14.29 -5.33
C LYS A 881 22.77 14.49 -5.55
N PRO A 882 23.36 15.65 -5.21
CA PRO A 882 24.68 16.10 -5.71
C PRO A 882 25.95 15.31 -5.29
N ASN A 883 25.85 14.13 -4.70
CA ASN A 883 26.98 13.40 -4.10
C ASN A 883 27.22 11.98 -4.68
N ASP A 884 26.72 11.68 -5.89
CA ASP A 884 26.84 10.35 -6.48
C ASP A 884 27.95 10.19 -7.53
N PRO A 885 28.66 9.06 -7.57
CA PRO A 885 29.56 8.73 -8.67
C PRO A 885 28.78 8.52 -9.97
N ALA A 886 29.28 9.11 -11.07
CA ALA A 886 28.62 9.07 -12.37
C ALA A 886 28.52 7.65 -12.94
N PRO A 887 27.36 7.24 -13.52
CA PRO A 887 27.22 5.97 -14.22
C PRO A 887 28.05 5.93 -15.52
N PRO A 888 28.24 4.75 -16.13
CA PRO A 888 28.85 4.65 -17.45
C PRO A 888 28.05 5.46 -18.49
N ALA A 889 28.76 6.08 -19.43
CA ALA A 889 28.11 6.82 -20.51
C ALA A 889 27.25 5.89 -21.38
N LEU A 890 26.10 6.36 -21.86
CA LEU A 890 25.32 5.67 -22.88
C LEU A 890 26.25 5.29 -24.05
N PRO A 891 26.37 4.00 -24.42
CA PRO A 891 27.03 3.66 -25.66
C PRO A 891 26.21 4.24 -26.80
N ILE A 892 26.82 5.11 -27.61
CA ILE A 892 26.18 5.69 -28.80
C ILE A 892 26.07 4.57 -29.84
N PHE A 893 25.06 3.71 -29.73
CA PHE A 893 24.71 2.76 -30.76
C PHE A 893 23.63 3.35 -31.68
N GLU A 894 23.90 3.27 -32.98
CA GLU A 894 23.12 3.79 -34.11
C GLU A 894 21.76 3.09 -34.24
N TRP A 895 20.82 3.38 -33.35
CA TRP A 895 19.44 2.91 -33.46
C TRP A 895 18.49 3.92 -34.15
N LEU A 896 19.03 5.05 -34.61
CA LEU A 896 18.35 5.98 -35.49
C LEU A 896 19.12 6.02 -36.81
N GLY A 897 18.53 5.50 -37.87
CA GLY A 897 19.08 5.46 -39.24
C GLY A 897 19.27 6.83 -39.90
N VAL A 898 19.86 7.79 -39.20
CA VAL A 898 20.28 9.09 -39.76
C VAL A 898 21.75 9.00 -40.11
N LYS A 899 22.04 8.67 -41.38
CA LYS A 899 23.36 8.90 -41.96
C LYS A 899 23.71 10.39 -41.83
N LYS A 900 24.61 10.74 -40.90
CA LYS A 900 25.27 12.05 -40.93
C LYS A 900 26.08 12.13 -42.22
N LYS A 901 25.62 12.96 -43.16
CA LYS A 901 26.43 13.43 -44.28
C LYS A 901 27.64 14.17 -43.67
N LYS A 902 28.84 13.69 -43.96
CA LYS A 902 30.08 14.46 -43.78
C LYS A 902 29.89 15.84 -44.45
N PRO A 903 30.19 16.97 -43.77
CA PRO A 903 30.40 18.21 -44.48
C PRO A 903 31.61 18.01 -45.40
N ALA A 904 31.43 18.31 -46.68
CA ALA A 904 32.53 18.40 -47.63
C ALA A 904 33.34 19.65 -47.29
N ASP A 905 34.66 19.52 -47.36
CA ASP A 905 35.60 20.63 -47.36
C ASP A 905 35.26 21.58 -48.53
N GLU A 906 34.87 22.82 -48.20
CA GLU A 906 35.29 24.09 -48.83
C GLU A 906 34.73 25.29 -48.05
#